data_AF-A0A9J7F9W7-F1
#
_entry.id   AF-A0A9J7F9W7-F1
#
_cell.length_a   1.000
_cell.length_b   1.000
_cell.length_c   1.000
_cell.angle_alpha   90.00
_cell.angle_beta   90.00
_cell.angle_gamma   90.00
#
_symmetry.space_group_name_H-M   'P 1'
#
loop_
_entity.id
_entity.type
_entity.pdbx_description
1 polymer ?
#
loop_
_entity_poly.entity_id
_entity_poly.type
_entity_poly.pdbx_seq_one_letter_code
_entity_poly.pdbx_strand_id
1 'polypeptide(L)'
;MATEVHMSGPMCLIENVKGQLIANQEALGILEDITQPVVVVAIVGLYRTGKSYLMNKLAGKQTGFSLGSTVQSHTKGIWMWCVPHPQKPGHTLVLLDTEGLGDVEKGDNQNDCWIFALAILLSSTFVYNSMGPINQQAMDHLNYVTELTGRIRSKSSPDQDDVEDSEEFVRFFPDFIWTLRDFSLELKLNGKPISADEYLENSLKLIQGSGQRDRVKEFNLPQLCIHKFFPKKKCFVFERPVHGKKLGQLELMQDQDLDFDFMEQVAEFCSYVFHCSKVKMLSGGIKVNGPRLKSLVVTYVNTISSGGLPCIENAVLALSQTENAAAVQKAIAHYDQQMKQKLQLPTENLQELMKLHRASEKEAIKIFMENSFKDVNQVFMTQLEIELETKQEEFLKKNEQASSDRCSALLQDIFSPLEEDLKQGSYYKPGGYQLFIQKIQELKKKYYEEPRKGVQAEEVLQKFLQSKDDVTDTVLQTDQELTEKEKDSEVEYVKAEAAKTIAKMQQEMQQQIEQLLKQKEKSHEEHMKQLTEMMEKGQDQMREMQQKNEQMLQEKEKCHKEHMKQLAEKMEKAQVQLREMQQKNEQLLQQKEKSHEEHRKQLTKMMEKAQDQMREMQQKNAQLLQQKDKSHEEHMKRLTEKMEEALCQMREIQQKNTQLLQQKVKSYREHLKHLIEIFSEDTESL
;
A
#
# COMPACT_ATOMS: atom_id res chain seq x y z
N MET A 1 -28.72 12.03 1.73
CA MET A 1 -28.10 10.72 2.00
C MET A 1 -27.40 10.31 0.73
N ALA A 2 -26.07 10.13 0.75
CA ALA A 2 -25.34 9.68 -0.44
C ALA A 2 -25.83 8.26 -0.78
N THR A 3 -26.27 8.05 -2.01
CA THR A 3 -26.64 6.73 -2.53
C THR A 3 -25.43 5.82 -2.44
N GLU A 4 -25.54 4.69 -1.74
CA GLU A 4 -24.51 3.66 -1.72
C GLU A 4 -24.36 3.12 -3.16
N VAL A 5 -23.27 3.50 -3.82
CA VAL A 5 -22.95 2.98 -5.16
C VAL A 5 -22.55 1.52 -4.99
N HIS A 6 -23.38 0.61 -5.50
CA HIS A 6 -23.17 -0.82 -5.44
C HIS A 6 -23.00 -1.38 -6.86
N MET A 7 -21.77 -1.64 -7.28
CA MET A 7 -21.53 -2.36 -8.54
C MET A 7 -21.95 -3.83 -8.39
N SER A 8 -22.79 -4.31 -9.31
CA SER A 8 -23.25 -5.71 -9.32
C SER A 8 -22.13 -6.72 -9.63
N GLY A 9 -21.09 -6.27 -10.33
CA GLY A 9 -19.89 -7.05 -10.66
C GLY A 9 -18.75 -6.14 -11.11
N PRO A 10 -17.56 -6.69 -11.36
CA PRO A 10 -16.41 -5.92 -11.81
C PRO A 10 -16.55 -5.44 -13.25
N MET A 11 -15.85 -4.35 -13.58
CA MET A 11 -15.81 -3.75 -14.91
C MET A 11 -14.36 -3.41 -15.28
N CYS A 12 -14.01 -3.48 -16.57
CA CYS A 12 -12.69 -3.03 -17.03
C CYS A 12 -12.57 -1.51 -16.85
N LEU A 13 -11.54 -1.06 -16.13
CA LEU A 13 -11.26 0.37 -15.90
C LEU A 13 -10.24 0.89 -16.93
N ILE A 14 -9.20 0.12 -17.19
CA ILE A 14 -8.16 0.43 -18.17
C ILE A 14 -8.01 -0.78 -19.07
N GLU A 15 -8.34 -0.61 -20.34
CA GLU A 15 -8.21 -1.63 -21.37
C GLU A 15 -6.76 -1.69 -21.87
N ASN A 16 -6.27 -2.89 -22.19
CA ASN A 16 -4.98 -3.11 -22.84
C ASN A 16 -5.24 -3.76 -24.20
N VAL A 17 -5.33 -2.95 -25.25
CA VAL A 17 -5.75 -3.40 -26.59
C VAL A 17 -4.70 -2.97 -27.60
N LYS A 18 -4.16 -3.94 -28.37
CA LYS A 18 -3.14 -3.70 -29.41
C LYS A 18 -1.92 -2.90 -28.91
N GLY A 19 -1.49 -3.15 -27.68
CA GLY A 19 -0.35 -2.45 -27.07
C GLY A 19 -0.68 -1.05 -26.55
N GLN A 20 -1.93 -0.60 -26.57
CA GLN A 20 -2.35 0.70 -26.04
C GLN A 20 -3.18 0.53 -24.76
N LEU A 21 -2.91 1.39 -23.77
CA LEU A 21 -3.71 1.51 -22.55
C LEU A 21 -4.79 2.58 -22.74
N ILE A 22 -6.06 2.22 -22.57
CA ILE A 22 -7.20 3.11 -22.82
C ILE A 22 -8.12 3.09 -21.61
N ALA A 23 -8.48 4.27 -21.08
CA ALA A 23 -9.43 4.36 -19.97
C ALA A 23 -10.86 4.14 -20.46
N ASN A 24 -11.59 3.22 -19.81
CA ASN A 24 -12.97 2.89 -20.17
C ASN A 24 -13.94 3.96 -19.66
N GLN A 25 -14.67 4.60 -20.57
CA GLN A 25 -15.55 5.73 -20.24
C GLN A 25 -16.74 5.36 -19.34
N GLU A 26 -17.27 4.14 -19.46
CA GLU A 26 -18.37 3.67 -18.61
C GLU A 26 -17.89 3.50 -17.16
N ALA A 27 -16.71 2.90 -16.98
CA ALA A 27 -16.07 2.77 -15.67
C ALA A 27 -15.76 4.15 -15.05
N LEU A 28 -15.27 5.10 -15.85
CA LEU A 28 -15.05 6.48 -15.40
C LEU A 28 -16.34 7.19 -15.00
N GLY A 29 -17.48 6.86 -15.63
CA GLY A 29 -18.80 7.34 -15.24
C GLY A 29 -19.20 6.85 -13.85
N ILE A 30 -18.98 5.56 -13.55
CA ILE A 30 -19.25 4.99 -12.22
C ILE A 30 -18.38 5.68 -11.16
N LEU A 31 -17.11 5.94 -11.46
CA LEU A 31 -16.22 6.65 -10.52
C LEU A 31 -16.71 8.07 -10.23
N GLU A 32 -17.26 8.80 -11.21
CA GLU A 32 -17.77 10.16 -10.99
C GLU A 32 -18.86 10.21 -9.90
N ASP A 33 -19.72 9.19 -9.82
CA ASP A 33 -20.84 9.15 -8.89
C ASP A 33 -20.42 8.80 -7.43
N ILE A 34 -19.20 8.30 -7.23
CA ILE A 34 -18.70 7.90 -5.90
C ILE A 34 -18.15 9.12 -5.15
N THR A 35 -19.02 9.83 -4.45
CA THR A 35 -18.63 11.00 -3.64
C THR A 35 -17.90 10.66 -2.34
N GLN A 36 -18.00 9.41 -1.87
CA GLN A 36 -17.35 8.92 -0.66
C GLN A 36 -15.83 8.79 -0.82
N PRO A 37 -15.04 8.94 0.26
CA PRO A 37 -13.62 8.63 0.22
C PRO A 37 -13.37 7.15 -0.11
N VAL A 38 -12.35 6.89 -0.94
CA VAL A 38 -12.04 5.55 -1.43
C VAL A 38 -10.83 4.93 -0.74
N VAL A 39 -10.94 3.64 -0.42
CA VAL A 39 -9.82 2.76 -0.07
C VAL A 39 -9.55 1.91 -1.30
N VAL A 40 -8.35 1.99 -1.87
CA VAL A 40 -8.02 1.33 -3.14
C VAL A 40 -7.02 0.20 -2.90
N VAL A 41 -7.41 -1.03 -3.19
CA VAL A 41 -6.55 -2.22 -3.07
C VAL A 41 -6.30 -2.76 -4.47
N ALA A 42 -5.03 -2.77 -4.89
CA ALA A 42 -4.63 -3.35 -6.17
C ALA A 42 -3.87 -4.65 -5.97
N ILE A 43 -4.13 -5.66 -6.80
CA ILE A 43 -3.37 -6.90 -6.82
C ILE A 43 -2.64 -7.08 -8.15
N VAL A 44 -1.35 -7.40 -8.07
CA VAL A 44 -0.47 -7.61 -9.23
C VAL A 44 0.34 -8.88 -9.04
N GLY A 45 0.69 -9.54 -10.14
CA GLY A 45 1.48 -10.76 -10.12
C GLY A 45 1.39 -11.51 -11.44
N LEU A 46 2.20 -12.55 -11.57
CA LEU A 46 2.23 -13.39 -12.76
C LEU A 46 0.83 -13.90 -13.14
N TYR A 47 0.64 -14.20 -14.42
CA TYR A 47 -0.59 -14.84 -14.89
C TYR A 47 -0.83 -16.18 -14.16
N ARG A 48 -2.10 -16.50 -13.89
CA ARG A 48 -2.57 -17.74 -13.24
C ARG A 48 -2.04 -18.02 -11.82
N THR A 49 -1.83 -16.97 -11.04
CA THR A 49 -1.45 -17.07 -9.62
C THR A 49 -2.64 -16.94 -8.66
N GLY A 50 -3.87 -16.92 -9.17
CA GLY A 50 -5.08 -16.85 -8.34
C GLY A 50 -5.40 -15.47 -7.75
N LYS A 51 -5.01 -14.38 -8.45
CA LYS A 51 -5.26 -12.99 -8.04
C LYS A 51 -6.75 -12.67 -7.90
N SER A 52 -7.51 -12.90 -8.97
CA SER A 52 -8.94 -12.64 -9.06
C SER A 52 -9.74 -13.35 -7.96
N TYR A 53 -9.30 -14.54 -7.51
CA TYR A 53 -9.90 -15.26 -6.38
C TYR A 53 -9.77 -14.46 -5.07
N LEU A 54 -8.57 -13.97 -4.75
CA LEU A 54 -8.36 -13.15 -3.54
C LEU A 54 -9.17 -11.86 -3.60
N MET A 55 -9.30 -11.25 -4.78
CA MET A 55 -10.12 -10.04 -4.96
C MET A 55 -11.61 -10.31 -4.77
N ASN A 56 -12.13 -11.46 -5.23
CA ASN A 56 -13.51 -11.86 -4.97
C ASN A 56 -13.77 -12.06 -3.47
N LYS A 57 -12.81 -12.68 -2.75
CA LYS A 57 -12.89 -12.81 -1.29
C LYS A 57 -12.87 -11.46 -0.58
N LEU A 58 -12.07 -10.49 -1.03
CA LEU A 58 -12.12 -9.11 -0.54
C LEU A 58 -13.45 -8.41 -0.84
N ALA A 59 -14.10 -8.72 -1.96
CA ALA A 59 -15.45 -8.22 -2.27
C ALA A 59 -16.54 -8.87 -1.41
N GLY A 60 -16.22 -9.92 -0.66
CA GLY A 60 -17.19 -10.71 0.10
C GLY A 60 -18.14 -11.51 -0.80
N LYS A 61 -17.72 -11.84 -2.03
CA LYS A 61 -18.52 -12.56 -3.02
C LYS A 61 -17.77 -13.80 -3.50
N GLN A 62 -18.51 -14.86 -3.83
CA GLN A 62 -17.91 -16.07 -4.42
C GLN A 62 -17.54 -15.84 -5.89
N THR A 63 -18.41 -15.16 -6.63
CA THR A 63 -18.25 -14.84 -8.06
C THR A 63 -18.11 -13.35 -8.26
N GLY A 64 -17.34 -12.94 -9.26
CA GLY A 64 -17.06 -11.54 -9.55
C GLY A 64 -16.06 -11.39 -10.67
N PHE A 65 -14.79 -11.15 -10.32
CA PHE A 65 -13.68 -11.22 -11.28
C PHE A 65 -13.56 -12.65 -11.79
N SER A 66 -13.58 -12.81 -13.10
CA SER A 66 -13.58 -14.11 -13.77
C SER A 66 -12.34 -14.93 -13.42
N LEU A 67 -12.53 -16.17 -12.95
CA LEU A 67 -11.42 -17.08 -12.67
C LEU A 67 -11.03 -17.83 -13.94
N GLY A 68 -9.84 -17.58 -14.46
CA GLY A 68 -9.34 -18.29 -15.64
C GLY A 68 -8.98 -19.74 -15.34
N SER A 69 -9.67 -20.70 -15.96
CA SER A 69 -9.43 -22.15 -15.79
C SER A 69 -8.64 -22.78 -16.95
N THR A 70 -8.38 -22.03 -18.02
CA THR A 70 -7.72 -22.50 -19.25
C THR A 70 -6.30 -21.93 -19.42
N VAL A 71 -5.63 -22.30 -20.51
CA VAL A 71 -4.31 -21.76 -20.85
C VAL A 71 -4.32 -20.32 -21.37
N GLN A 72 -5.49 -19.74 -21.63
CA GLN A 72 -5.58 -18.37 -22.12
C GLN A 72 -5.60 -17.38 -20.93
N SER A 73 -4.94 -16.23 -21.06
CA SER A 73 -5.09 -15.15 -20.07
C SER A 73 -6.51 -14.57 -20.13
N HIS A 74 -7.18 -14.41 -18.99
CA HIS A 74 -8.56 -13.91 -18.94
C HIS A 74 -8.65 -12.41 -18.66
N THR A 75 -7.96 -11.91 -17.63
CA THR A 75 -7.95 -10.48 -17.29
C THR A 75 -6.99 -9.75 -18.23
N LYS A 76 -7.50 -8.82 -19.05
CA LYS A 76 -6.70 -7.88 -19.85
C LYS A 76 -6.85 -6.46 -19.31
N GLY A 77 -5.74 -5.73 -19.19
CA GLY A 77 -5.69 -4.41 -18.59
C GLY A 77 -5.87 -4.40 -17.06
N ILE A 78 -6.58 -3.40 -16.53
CA ILE A 78 -6.90 -3.25 -15.10
C ILE A 78 -8.43 -3.22 -14.94
N TRP A 79 -8.96 -4.11 -14.12
CA TRP A 79 -10.38 -4.21 -13.80
C TRP A 79 -10.64 -3.64 -12.42
N MET A 80 -11.79 -3.00 -12.26
CA MET A 80 -12.22 -2.43 -10.98
C MET A 80 -13.52 -3.05 -10.49
N TRP A 81 -13.67 -3.11 -9.16
CA TRP A 81 -14.94 -3.39 -8.51
C TRP A 81 -15.11 -2.49 -7.28
N CYS A 82 -16.12 -1.64 -7.29
CA CYS A 82 -16.43 -0.72 -6.20
C CYS A 82 -17.55 -1.30 -5.33
N VAL A 83 -17.24 -1.53 -4.06
CA VAL A 83 -18.18 -2.07 -3.06
C VAL A 83 -18.15 -1.22 -1.79
N PRO A 84 -19.22 -1.20 -0.98
CA PRO A 84 -19.19 -0.57 0.33
C PRO A 84 -18.07 -1.17 1.21
N HIS A 85 -17.32 -0.33 1.93
CA HIS A 85 -16.25 -0.84 2.78
C HIS A 85 -16.83 -1.58 3.99
N PRO A 86 -16.50 -2.87 4.22
CA PRO A 86 -17.19 -3.71 5.21
C PRO A 86 -17.00 -3.26 6.67
N GLN A 87 -15.90 -2.58 6.97
CA GLN A 87 -15.56 -2.11 8.33
C GLN A 87 -15.51 -0.58 8.49
N LYS A 88 -15.73 0.21 7.44
CA LYS A 88 -15.55 1.68 7.45
C LYS A 88 -16.79 2.34 6.85
N PRO A 89 -17.82 2.65 7.66
CA PRO A 89 -19.02 3.30 7.18
C PRO A 89 -18.70 4.60 6.42
N GLY A 90 -19.46 4.88 5.36
CA GLY A 90 -19.27 6.06 4.52
C GLY A 90 -18.01 6.06 3.65
N HIS A 91 -17.34 4.91 3.50
CA HIS A 91 -16.20 4.73 2.60
C HIS A 91 -16.49 3.65 1.56
N THR A 92 -15.91 3.80 0.39
CA THR A 92 -15.99 2.80 -0.69
C THR A 92 -14.66 2.04 -0.80
N LEU A 93 -14.72 0.71 -0.88
CA LEU A 93 -13.59 -0.15 -1.19
C LEU A 93 -13.54 -0.36 -2.71
N VAL A 94 -12.45 0.08 -3.33
CA VAL A 94 -12.17 -0.09 -4.75
C VAL A 94 -11.13 -1.18 -4.92
N LEU A 95 -11.53 -2.26 -5.56
CA LEU A 95 -10.73 -3.44 -5.82
C LEU A 95 -10.19 -3.39 -7.24
N LEU A 96 -8.87 -3.35 -7.42
CA LEU A 96 -8.22 -3.34 -8.73
C LEU A 96 -7.53 -4.69 -8.99
N ASP A 97 -8.09 -5.49 -9.91
CA ASP A 97 -7.48 -6.73 -10.39
C ASP A 97 -6.76 -6.48 -11.71
N THR A 98 -5.48 -6.84 -11.79
CA THR A 98 -4.68 -6.59 -12.99
C THR A 98 -4.51 -7.82 -13.85
N GLU A 99 -4.26 -7.55 -15.12
CA GLU A 99 -3.71 -8.52 -16.06
C GLU A 99 -2.46 -9.20 -15.48
N GLY A 100 -2.30 -10.49 -15.81
CA GLY A 100 -1.13 -11.26 -15.41
C GLY A 100 0.13 -10.80 -16.14
N LEU A 101 1.20 -10.61 -15.37
CA LEU A 101 2.52 -10.29 -15.91
C LEU A 101 3.12 -11.51 -16.62
N GLY A 102 3.86 -11.30 -17.70
CA GLY A 102 4.65 -12.33 -18.39
C GLY A 102 3.83 -13.35 -19.19
N ASP A 103 2.62 -13.00 -19.62
CA ASP A 103 1.81 -13.86 -20.50
C ASP A 103 2.38 -13.85 -21.94
N VAL A 104 2.79 -15.02 -22.40
CA VAL A 104 3.52 -15.25 -23.66
C VAL A 104 2.66 -14.95 -24.89
N GLU A 105 1.32 -15.04 -24.75
CA GLU A 105 0.39 -14.75 -25.85
C GLU A 105 0.31 -13.26 -26.21
N LYS A 106 0.87 -12.37 -25.39
CA LYS A 106 0.82 -10.91 -25.61
C LYS A 106 1.78 -10.41 -26.71
N GLY A 107 2.92 -11.08 -26.90
CA GLY A 107 3.96 -10.65 -27.84
C GLY A 107 4.73 -9.36 -27.48
N ASP A 108 4.18 -8.48 -26.62
CA ASP A 108 4.83 -7.26 -26.12
C ASP A 108 4.64 -7.11 -24.60
N ASN A 109 5.76 -7.07 -23.86
CA ASN A 109 5.81 -6.96 -22.40
C ASN A 109 5.87 -5.49 -21.92
N GLN A 110 5.90 -4.48 -22.81
CA GLN A 110 6.02 -3.08 -22.40
C GLN A 110 4.88 -2.61 -21.49
N ASN A 111 3.66 -3.09 -21.72
CA ASN A 111 2.50 -2.69 -20.91
C ASN A 111 2.47 -3.35 -19.53
N ASP A 112 3.23 -4.42 -19.28
CA ASP A 112 3.31 -5.04 -17.96
C ASP A 112 3.91 -4.07 -16.94
N CYS A 113 4.97 -3.35 -17.31
CA CYS A 113 5.58 -2.33 -16.46
C CYS A 113 4.60 -1.17 -16.19
N TRP A 114 3.80 -0.78 -17.19
CA TRP A 114 2.81 0.29 -17.03
C TRP A 114 1.63 -0.12 -16.16
N ILE A 115 1.11 -1.34 -16.31
CA ILE A 115 0.06 -1.89 -15.46
C ILE A 115 0.56 -1.98 -14.01
N PHE A 116 1.80 -2.41 -13.82
CA PHE A 116 2.45 -2.44 -12.50
C PHE A 116 2.56 -1.04 -11.88
N ALA A 117 3.04 -0.06 -12.65
CA ALA A 117 3.17 1.33 -12.19
C ALA A 117 1.80 1.97 -11.86
N LEU A 118 0.80 1.78 -12.72
CA LEU A 118 -0.56 2.30 -12.52
C LEU A 118 -1.22 1.68 -11.28
N ALA A 119 -1.04 0.37 -11.04
CA ALA A 119 -1.55 -0.28 -9.83
C ALA A 119 -0.97 0.33 -8.55
N ILE A 120 0.31 0.71 -8.56
CA ILE A 120 0.95 1.43 -7.43
C ILE A 120 0.40 2.84 -7.28
N LEU A 121 0.36 3.62 -8.37
CA LEU A 121 -0.07 5.02 -8.34
C LEU A 121 -1.51 5.18 -7.87
N LEU A 122 -2.40 4.29 -8.29
CA LEU A 122 -3.84 4.35 -7.99
C LEU A 122 -4.18 3.77 -6.62
N SER A 123 -3.39 2.82 -6.08
CA SER A 123 -3.73 2.12 -4.85
C SER A 123 -3.26 2.79 -3.57
N SER A 124 -3.94 2.48 -2.46
CA SER A 124 -3.50 2.72 -1.08
C SER A 124 -2.86 1.48 -0.45
N THR A 125 -3.17 0.30 -0.99
CA THR A 125 -2.55 -0.98 -0.62
C THR A 125 -2.26 -1.78 -1.88
N PHE A 126 -1.01 -2.20 -2.02
CA PHE A 126 -0.52 -2.93 -3.17
C PHE A 126 -0.19 -4.36 -2.77
N VAL A 127 -0.91 -5.30 -3.38
CA VAL A 127 -0.77 -6.74 -3.14
C VAL A 127 0.04 -7.34 -4.28
N TYR A 128 1.26 -7.78 -3.99
CA TYR A 128 2.05 -8.58 -4.91
C TYR A 128 1.78 -10.07 -4.65
N ASN A 129 1.34 -10.79 -5.68
CA ASN A 129 0.90 -12.19 -5.57
C ASN A 129 1.79 -13.11 -6.43
N SER A 130 2.45 -14.06 -5.77
CA SER A 130 3.35 -15.02 -6.41
C SER A 130 3.08 -16.44 -5.93
N MET A 131 3.53 -17.43 -6.71
CA MET A 131 3.47 -18.85 -6.33
C MET A 131 4.77 -19.28 -5.66
N GLY A 132 4.66 -20.13 -4.64
CA GLY A 132 5.78 -20.73 -3.94
C GLY A 132 6.54 -19.75 -3.04
N PRO A 133 7.76 -20.13 -2.61
CA PRO A 133 8.58 -19.33 -1.69
C PRO A 133 9.28 -18.16 -2.37
N ILE A 134 9.79 -17.23 -1.56
CA ILE A 134 10.62 -16.12 -2.04
C ILE A 134 12.02 -16.68 -2.35
N ASN A 135 12.25 -16.94 -3.63
CA ASN A 135 13.54 -17.39 -4.18
C ASN A 135 14.10 -16.33 -5.14
N GLN A 136 15.28 -16.58 -5.72
CA GLN A 136 15.90 -15.63 -6.65
C GLN A 136 14.98 -15.32 -7.85
N GLN A 137 14.31 -16.32 -8.40
CA GLN A 137 13.40 -16.13 -9.52
C GLN A 137 12.22 -15.21 -9.15
N ALA A 138 11.66 -15.34 -7.95
CA ALA A 138 10.60 -14.45 -7.46
C ALA A 138 11.09 -13.01 -7.30
N MET A 139 12.36 -12.82 -6.92
CA MET A 139 13.02 -11.51 -6.85
C MET A 139 13.35 -10.94 -8.23
N ASP A 140 13.75 -11.77 -9.18
CA ASP A 140 13.99 -11.35 -10.58
C ASP A 140 12.67 -10.90 -11.23
N HIS A 141 11.56 -11.57 -10.93
CA HIS A 141 10.23 -11.11 -11.34
C HIS A 141 9.80 -9.80 -10.67
N LEU A 142 10.39 -9.43 -9.53
CA LEU A 142 10.20 -8.12 -8.90
C LEU A 142 11.08 -7.03 -9.53
N ASN A 143 11.82 -7.30 -10.60
CA ASN A 143 12.54 -6.28 -11.35
C ASN A 143 11.61 -5.16 -11.88
N TYR A 144 10.31 -5.40 -12.01
CA TYR A 144 9.35 -4.31 -12.28
C TYR A 144 9.40 -3.19 -11.23
N VAL A 145 9.75 -3.51 -9.97
CA VAL A 145 9.91 -2.54 -8.89
C VAL A 145 11.17 -1.68 -9.08
N THR A 146 12.24 -2.24 -9.66
CA THR A 146 13.46 -1.48 -9.94
C THR A 146 13.25 -0.54 -11.14
N GLU A 147 12.43 -0.95 -12.10
CA GLU A 147 12.06 -0.10 -13.24
C GLU A 147 11.16 1.08 -12.84
N LEU A 148 10.55 1.09 -11.65
CA LEU A 148 9.66 2.18 -11.22
C LEU A 148 10.33 3.55 -11.26
N THR A 149 11.62 3.64 -10.93
CA THR A 149 12.36 4.90 -11.00
C THR A 149 12.47 5.45 -12.43
N GLY A 150 12.48 4.57 -13.43
CA GLY A 150 12.43 4.95 -14.84
C GLY A 150 11.03 5.16 -15.40
N ARG A 151 9.97 4.87 -14.62
CA ARG A 151 8.57 4.85 -15.08
C ARG A 151 7.69 5.87 -14.35
N ILE A 152 8.05 6.30 -13.15
CA ILE A 152 7.27 7.23 -12.32
C ILE A 152 8.18 8.39 -11.91
N ARG A 153 7.67 9.62 -12.01
CA ARG A 153 8.33 10.81 -11.44
C ARG A 153 7.57 11.32 -10.22
N SER A 154 8.28 11.70 -9.16
CA SER A 154 7.66 12.39 -8.03
C SER A 154 7.44 13.87 -8.35
N LYS A 155 8.46 14.54 -8.91
CA LYS A 155 8.45 15.98 -9.21
C LYS A 155 8.45 16.29 -10.71
N SER A 156 8.07 17.52 -11.03
CA SER A 156 7.98 18.05 -12.40
C SER A 156 9.30 18.64 -12.95
N SER A 157 10.23 19.04 -12.08
CA SER A 157 11.52 19.66 -12.46
C SER A 157 12.61 18.62 -12.79
N PRO A 158 13.32 18.74 -13.93
CA PRO A 158 14.38 17.82 -14.35
C PRO A 158 15.75 18.05 -13.67
N ASP A 159 15.91 19.11 -12.87
CA ASP A 159 17.19 19.51 -12.27
C ASP A 159 17.22 19.25 -10.75
N GLN A 160 17.48 18.01 -10.35
CA GLN A 160 18.22 17.60 -9.14
C GLN A 160 18.27 16.07 -9.10
N ASP A 161 19.46 15.53 -8.81
CA ASP A 161 19.85 14.12 -8.93
C ASP A 161 18.73 13.08 -8.71
N ASP A 162 18.64 12.08 -9.60
CA ASP A 162 17.71 10.91 -9.56
C ASP A 162 17.66 10.14 -8.21
N VAL A 163 18.52 10.50 -7.27
CA VAL A 163 18.62 9.92 -5.92
C VAL A 163 17.64 10.58 -4.92
N GLU A 164 17.23 11.84 -5.14
CA GLU A 164 16.33 12.60 -4.24
C GLU A 164 14.83 12.22 -4.36
N ASP A 165 14.39 11.70 -5.51
CA ASP A 165 12.98 11.28 -5.70
C ASP A 165 12.57 10.12 -4.77
N SER A 166 13.55 9.40 -4.20
CA SER A 166 13.32 8.22 -3.38
C SER A 166 12.73 8.47 -1.98
N GLU A 167 12.96 9.65 -1.39
CA GLU A 167 12.36 10.01 -0.08
C GLU A 167 10.89 10.42 -0.22
N GLU A 168 10.51 10.95 -1.38
CA GLU A 168 9.14 11.39 -1.65
C GLU A 168 8.21 10.22 -2.04
N PHE A 169 8.77 9.16 -2.64
CA PHE A 169 8.02 7.92 -2.92
C PHE A 169 7.40 7.30 -1.66
N VAL A 170 8.13 7.28 -0.53
CA VAL A 170 7.64 6.74 0.76
C VAL A 170 6.32 7.38 1.20
N ARG A 171 6.10 8.66 0.87
CA ARG A 171 4.91 9.41 1.32
C ARG A 171 3.64 9.05 0.56
N PHE A 172 3.76 8.62 -0.70
CA PHE A 172 2.60 8.47 -1.60
C PHE A 172 2.40 7.04 -2.11
N PHE A 173 3.41 6.19 -1.95
CA PHE A 173 3.31 4.79 -2.30
C PHE A 173 2.41 4.03 -1.31
N PRO A 174 1.72 2.99 -1.80
CA PRO A 174 0.82 2.18 -1.00
C PRO A 174 1.56 1.34 0.06
N ASP A 175 0.84 0.83 1.05
CA ASP A 175 1.37 -0.24 1.90
C ASP A 175 1.55 -1.51 1.02
N PHE A 176 2.67 -2.22 1.17
CA PHE A 176 3.02 -3.41 0.37
C PHE A 176 2.64 -4.71 1.09
N ILE A 177 1.91 -5.58 0.40
CA ILE A 177 1.55 -6.92 0.90
C ILE A 177 2.08 -7.97 -0.10
N TRP A 178 2.91 -8.89 0.37
CA TRP A 178 3.32 -10.04 -0.44
C TRP A 178 2.51 -11.27 -0.06
N THR A 179 1.75 -11.78 -1.01
CA THR A 179 0.96 -13.01 -0.89
C THR A 179 1.67 -14.16 -1.60
N LEU A 180 2.01 -15.21 -0.84
CA LEU A 180 2.73 -16.40 -1.32
C LEU A 180 1.77 -17.57 -1.41
N ARG A 181 1.38 -17.94 -2.63
CA ARG A 181 0.39 -18.98 -2.93
C ARG A 181 1.04 -20.36 -3.02
N ASP A 182 0.31 -21.40 -2.64
CA ASP A 182 0.80 -22.79 -2.61
C ASP A 182 2.13 -22.92 -1.84
N PHE A 183 2.22 -22.22 -0.70
CA PHE A 183 3.40 -22.24 0.14
C PHE A 183 3.53 -23.60 0.84
N SER A 184 4.69 -24.24 0.67
CA SER A 184 4.93 -25.64 1.09
C SER A 184 6.12 -25.78 2.04
N LEU A 185 6.72 -24.67 2.48
CA LEU A 185 7.84 -24.68 3.42
C LEU A 185 7.33 -24.52 4.85
N GLU A 186 8.00 -25.19 5.79
CA GLU A 186 7.82 -24.86 7.20
C GLU A 186 8.46 -23.50 7.50
N LEU A 187 7.71 -22.57 8.08
CA LEU A 187 8.20 -21.26 8.52
C LEU A 187 9.10 -21.42 9.76
N LYS A 188 10.31 -21.92 9.55
CA LYS A 188 11.34 -22.09 10.59
C LYS A 188 12.66 -21.49 10.15
N LEU A 189 13.30 -20.75 11.05
CA LEU A 189 14.66 -20.25 10.88
C LEU A 189 15.51 -20.71 12.06
N ASN A 190 16.64 -21.38 11.79
CA ASN A 190 17.51 -21.97 12.81
C ASN A 190 16.75 -22.90 13.79
N GLY A 191 15.79 -23.67 13.28
CA GLY A 191 14.95 -24.59 14.05
C GLY A 191 13.85 -23.92 14.90
N LYS A 192 13.75 -22.59 14.90
CA LYS A 192 12.70 -21.85 15.61
C LYS A 192 11.57 -21.45 14.65
N PRO A 193 10.29 -21.55 15.05
CA PRO A 193 9.20 -21.05 14.23
C PRO A 193 9.31 -19.53 14.07
N ILE A 194 9.01 -19.05 12.87
CA ILE A 194 8.96 -17.64 12.51
C ILE A 194 7.60 -17.32 11.88
N SER A 195 7.20 -16.05 11.93
CA SER A 195 6.04 -15.54 11.20
C SER A 195 6.35 -15.36 9.71
N ALA A 196 5.29 -15.24 8.89
CA ALA A 196 5.43 -14.89 7.48
C ALA A 196 6.11 -13.51 7.29
N ASP A 197 5.86 -12.56 8.19
CA ASP A 197 6.50 -11.24 8.17
C ASP A 197 8.01 -11.34 8.42
N GLU A 198 8.44 -12.11 9.42
CA GLU A 198 9.85 -12.38 9.68
C GLU A 198 10.52 -13.12 8.51
N TYR A 199 9.78 -14.00 7.81
CA TYR A 199 10.27 -14.65 6.60
C TYR A 199 10.50 -13.64 5.47
N LEU A 200 9.57 -12.71 5.26
CA LEU A 200 9.74 -11.62 4.29
C LEU A 200 10.91 -10.71 4.65
N GLU A 201 11.00 -10.25 5.89
CA GLU A 201 12.12 -9.41 6.36
C GLU A 201 13.46 -10.10 6.14
N ASN A 202 13.55 -11.40 6.44
CA ASN A 202 14.76 -12.17 6.20
C ASN A 202 15.09 -12.30 4.71
N SER A 203 14.08 -12.46 3.85
CA SER A 203 14.25 -12.57 2.40
C SER A 203 14.66 -11.23 1.75
N LEU A 204 14.31 -10.11 2.37
CA LEU A 204 14.68 -8.75 1.94
C LEU A 204 15.98 -8.23 2.57
N LYS A 205 16.74 -9.05 3.31
CA LYS A 205 18.03 -8.65 3.86
C LYS A 205 19.05 -8.43 2.74
N LEU A 206 19.72 -7.28 2.81
CA LEU A 206 20.79 -6.95 1.86
C LEU A 206 22.03 -7.79 2.15
N ILE A 207 22.65 -8.32 1.09
CA ILE A 207 23.91 -9.05 1.20
C ILE A 207 25.06 -8.03 1.28
N GLN A 208 25.90 -8.15 2.31
CA GLN A 208 27.14 -7.39 2.46
C GLN A 208 28.33 -8.22 1.95
N GLY A 209 29.10 -7.71 0.98
CA GLY A 209 30.26 -8.42 0.43
C GLY A 209 31.27 -7.50 -0.26
N SER A 210 32.56 -7.82 -0.12
CA SER A 210 33.71 -7.06 -0.66
C SER A 210 34.19 -7.51 -2.05
N GLY A 211 33.60 -8.58 -2.62
CA GLY A 211 33.95 -9.11 -3.96
C GLY A 211 32.86 -8.85 -4.99
N GLN A 212 33.25 -8.35 -6.18
CA GLN A 212 32.40 -8.00 -7.34
C GLN A 212 31.22 -7.06 -7.01
N ARG A 213 31.54 -5.78 -6.81
CA ARG A 213 30.59 -4.71 -6.41
C ARG A 213 29.33 -4.65 -7.28
N ASP A 214 29.42 -4.94 -8.58
CA ASP A 214 28.30 -4.71 -9.50
C ASP A 214 27.23 -5.82 -9.42
N ARG A 215 27.62 -7.10 -9.28
CA ARG A 215 26.66 -8.19 -9.09
C ARG A 215 25.91 -8.10 -7.75
N VAL A 216 26.61 -7.66 -6.70
CA VAL A 216 26.01 -7.44 -5.38
C VAL A 216 25.03 -6.26 -5.42
N LYS A 217 25.32 -5.22 -6.21
CA LYS A 217 24.40 -4.10 -6.44
C LYS A 217 23.13 -4.52 -7.18
N GLU A 218 23.27 -5.26 -8.29
CA GLU A 218 22.12 -5.76 -9.06
C GLU A 218 21.25 -6.68 -8.20
N PHE A 219 21.86 -7.59 -7.44
CA PHE A 219 21.15 -8.50 -6.55
C PHE A 219 20.36 -7.76 -5.47
N ASN A 220 20.92 -6.69 -4.88
CA ASN A 220 20.32 -5.93 -3.78
C ASN A 220 19.31 -4.88 -4.25
N LEU A 221 19.24 -4.57 -5.54
CA LEU A 221 18.43 -3.46 -6.06
C LEU A 221 16.92 -3.65 -5.82
N PRO A 222 16.30 -4.81 -6.11
CA PRO A 222 14.88 -5.03 -5.82
C PRO A 222 14.55 -4.88 -4.32
N GLN A 223 15.40 -5.40 -3.44
CA GLN A 223 15.25 -5.30 -1.98
C GLN A 223 15.34 -3.83 -1.53
N LEU A 224 16.33 -3.09 -2.06
CA LEU A 224 16.49 -1.67 -1.77
C LEU A 224 15.27 -0.87 -2.20
N CYS A 225 14.74 -1.12 -3.40
CA CYS A 225 13.54 -0.46 -3.89
C CYS A 225 12.32 -0.80 -3.02
N ILE A 226 12.12 -2.06 -2.62
CA ILE A 226 11.02 -2.43 -1.72
C ILE A 226 11.14 -1.72 -0.37
N HIS A 227 12.37 -1.64 0.18
CA HIS A 227 12.63 -0.94 1.44
C HIS A 227 12.36 0.56 1.34
N LYS A 228 12.81 1.18 0.25
CA LYS A 228 12.73 2.63 0.03
C LYS A 228 11.35 3.10 -0.42
N PHE A 229 10.62 2.34 -1.23
CA PHE A 229 9.40 2.86 -1.84
C PHE A 229 8.18 2.61 -0.98
N PHE A 230 8.09 1.46 -0.30
CA PHE A 230 6.88 1.10 0.41
C PHE A 230 7.01 1.39 1.93
N PRO A 231 6.13 2.22 2.51
CA PRO A 231 6.24 2.62 3.92
C PRO A 231 6.03 1.44 4.88
N LYS A 232 5.13 0.50 4.53
CA LYS A 232 4.87 -0.72 5.30
C LYS A 232 4.95 -1.94 4.40
N LYS A 233 5.40 -3.05 4.98
CA LYS A 233 5.50 -4.35 4.33
C LYS A 233 4.79 -5.39 5.20
N LYS A 234 4.02 -6.27 4.58
CA LYS A 234 3.31 -7.39 5.22
C LYS A 234 3.43 -8.62 4.34
N CYS A 235 3.46 -9.81 4.93
CA CYS A 235 3.48 -11.07 4.20
C CYS A 235 2.35 -11.99 4.66
N PHE A 236 1.75 -12.69 3.69
CA PHE A 236 0.81 -13.78 3.93
C PHE A 236 1.24 -15.00 3.13
N VAL A 237 1.21 -16.17 3.77
CA VAL A 237 1.39 -17.45 3.12
C VAL A 237 0.04 -18.14 3.00
N PHE A 238 -0.19 -18.77 1.86
CA PHE A 238 -1.41 -19.52 1.59
C PHE A 238 -1.06 -20.95 1.25
N GLU A 239 -1.71 -21.87 1.96
CA GLU A 239 -1.72 -23.28 1.58
C GLU A 239 -2.42 -23.47 0.23
N ARG A 240 -2.30 -24.68 -0.31
CA ARG A 240 -2.96 -25.00 -1.57
C ARG A 240 -4.47 -25.17 -1.30
N PRO A 241 -5.35 -24.43 -2.00
CA PRO A 241 -6.79 -24.44 -1.70
C PRO A 241 -7.45 -25.80 -1.86
N VAL A 242 -7.01 -26.58 -2.86
CA VAL A 242 -7.52 -27.91 -3.15
C VAL A 242 -6.43 -28.81 -3.72
N HIS A 243 -6.49 -30.11 -3.40
CA HIS A 243 -5.59 -31.11 -3.96
C HIS A 243 -6.04 -31.59 -5.36
N GLY A 244 -5.06 -31.94 -6.20
CA GLY A 244 -5.29 -32.56 -7.51
C GLY A 244 -5.79 -31.60 -8.61
N LYS A 245 -6.57 -32.13 -9.57
CA LYS A 245 -7.02 -31.41 -10.77
C LYS A 245 -8.25 -30.51 -10.55
N LYS A 246 -8.75 -30.41 -9.31
CA LYS A 246 -9.97 -29.63 -8.98
C LYS A 246 -9.74 -28.12 -8.97
N LEU A 247 -8.50 -27.66 -9.06
CA LEU A 247 -8.16 -26.22 -9.05
C LEU A 247 -8.85 -25.43 -10.17
N GLY A 248 -9.09 -26.05 -11.33
CA GLY A 248 -9.84 -25.40 -12.43
C GLY A 248 -11.33 -25.21 -12.17
N GLN A 249 -11.86 -25.75 -11.07
CA GLN A 249 -13.26 -25.65 -10.65
C GLN A 249 -13.42 -24.77 -9.40
N LEU A 250 -12.38 -24.07 -8.97
CA LEU A 250 -12.36 -23.29 -7.72
C LEU A 250 -13.52 -22.28 -7.63
N GLU A 251 -13.96 -21.72 -8.76
CA GLU A 251 -15.10 -20.79 -8.83
C GLU A 251 -16.45 -21.44 -8.46
N LEU A 252 -16.58 -22.75 -8.66
CA LEU A 252 -17.80 -23.52 -8.42
C LEU A 252 -17.81 -24.19 -7.04
N MET A 253 -16.69 -24.15 -6.33
CA MET A 253 -16.52 -24.82 -5.04
C MET A 253 -17.01 -23.93 -3.91
N GLN A 254 -17.64 -24.53 -2.90
CA GLN A 254 -18.01 -23.82 -1.68
C GLN A 254 -16.84 -23.80 -0.70
N ASP A 255 -16.88 -22.88 0.26
CA ASP A 255 -15.81 -22.71 1.26
C ASP A 255 -15.51 -24.00 2.04
N GLN A 256 -16.53 -24.84 2.26
CA GLN A 256 -16.40 -26.15 2.92
C GLN A 256 -15.67 -27.22 2.08
N ASP A 257 -15.54 -27.00 0.77
CA ASP A 257 -14.83 -27.89 -0.15
C ASP A 257 -13.33 -27.56 -0.25
N LEU A 258 -12.91 -26.46 0.38
CA LEU A 258 -11.55 -25.94 0.37
C LEU A 258 -10.80 -26.37 1.63
N ASP A 259 -9.48 -26.36 1.54
CA ASP A 259 -8.62 -26.62 2.68
C ASP A 259 -8.88 -25.63 3.83
N PHE A 260 -8.91 -26.16 5.05
CA PHE A 260 -9.28 -25.39 6.25
C PHE A 260 -8.25 -24.31 6.56
N ASP A 261 -6.96 -24.64 6.52
CA ASP A 261 -5.88 -23.72 6.83
C ASP A 261 -5.81 -22.62 5.77
N PHE A 262 -6.02 -22.98 4.49
CA PHE A 262 -6.16 -21.99 3.41
C PHE A 262 -7.30 -20.99 3.68
N MET A 263 -8.47 -21.46 4.12
CA MET A 263 -9.60 -20.60 4.39
C MET A 263 -9.37 -19.67 5.60
N GLU A 264 -8.72 -20.17 6.64
CA GLU A 264 -8.32 -19.34 7.79
C GLU A 264 -7.32 -18.24 7.36
N GLN A 265 -6.33 -18.59 6.55
CA GLN A 265 -5.34 -17.65 6.01
C GLN A 265 -5.98 -16.58 5.11
N VAL A 266 -6.95 -16.95 4.27
CA VAL A 266 -7.73 -16.00 3.45
C VAL A 266 -8.54 -15.07 4.34
N ALA A 267 -9.18 -15.58 5.39
CA ALA A 267 -9.93 -14.75 6.33
C ALA A 267 -9.03 -13.77 7.08
N GLU A 268 -7.85 -14.20 7.52
CA GLU A 268 -6.84 -13.33 8.15
C GLU A 268 -6.37 -12.23 7.19
N PHE A 269 -6.05 -12.59 5.94
CA PHE A 269 -5.69 -11.65 4.90
C PHE A 269 -6.79 -10.60 4.66
N CYS A 270 -8.03 -11.02 4.45
CA CYS A 270 -9.16 -10.11 4.23
C CYS A 270 -9.38 -9.19 5.44
N SER A 271 -9.35 -9.75 6.65
CA SER A 271 -9.47 -8.98 7.90
C SER A 271 -8.38 -7.91 8.02
N TYR A 272 -7.13 -8.27 7.73
CA TYR A 272 -6.01 -7.34 7.73
C TYR A 272 -6.21 -6.21 6.71
N VAL A 273 -6.60 -6.53 5.48
CA VAL A 273 -6.84 -5.53 4.42
C VAL A 273 -7.95 -4.57 4.84
N PHE A 274 -9.10 -5.07 5.32
CA PHE A 274 -10.20 -4.20 5.75
C PHE A 274 -9.81 -3.30 6.92
N HIS A 275 -9.02 -3.80 7.86
CA HIS A 275 -8.62 -3.04 9.04
C HIS A 275 -7.52 -2.02 8.71
N CYS A 276 -6.43 -2.47 8.08
CA CYS A 276 -5.20 -1.71 7.92
C CYS A 276 -5.14 -0.85 6.65
N SER A 277 -5.84 -1.19 5.56
CA SER A 277 -5.79 -0.40 4.32
C SER A 277 -6.36 1.00 4.52
N LYS A 278 -5.55 2.02 4.23
CA LYS A 278 -5.90 3.43 4.46
C LYS A 278 -6.73 3.98 3.31
N VAL A 279 -7.42 5.09 3.56
CA VAL A 279 -8.00 5.91 2.48
C VAL A 279 -6.88 6.36 1.55
N LYS A 280 -7.10 6.36 0.23
CA LYS A 280 -6.11 6.87 -0.72
C LYS A 280 -5.95 8.38 -0.53
N MET A 281 -4.71 8.82 -0.40
CA MET A 281 -4.35 10.22 -0.15
C MET A 281 -3.47 10.76 -1.28
N LEU A 282 -3.62 12.05 -1.58
CA LEU A 282 -2.69 12.83 -2.40
C LEU A 282 -1.85 13.77 -1.51
N SER A 283 -0.85 14.44 -2.11
CA SER A 283 -0.04 15.45 -1.43
C SER A 283 -0.91 16.53 -0.78
N GLY A 284 -0.60 16.90 0.46
CA GLY A 284 -1.39 17.89 1.21
C GLY A 284 -2.56 17.31 2.02
N GLY A 285 -2.64 15.97 2.18
CA GLY A 285 -3.66 15.35 3.03
C GLY A 285 -5.04 15.25 2.36
N ILE A 286 -5.09 15.32 1.04
CA ILE A 286 -6.33 15.30 0.26
C ILE A 286 -6.80 13.85 0.15
N LYS A 287 -7.99 13.57 0.69
CA LYS A 287 -8.67 12.28 0.54
C LYS A 287 -9.17 12.11 -0.88
N VAL A 288 -8.80 11.02 -1.53
CA VAL A 288 -9.31 10.67 -2.86
C VAL A 288 -10.72 10.11 -2.72
N ASN A 289 -11.64 10.60 -3.54
CA ASN A 289 -12.97 10.04 -3.79
C ASN A 289 -13.03 9.56 -5.25
N GLY A 290 -14.21 9.17 -5.72
CA GLY A 290 -14.44 8.71 -7.08
C GLY A 290 -14.02 9.69 -8.19
N PRO A 291 -14.54 10.94 -8.24
CA PRO A 291 -14.12 11.94 -9.22
C PRO A 291 -12.61 12.18 -9.25
N ARG A 292 -11.96 12.21 -8.08
CA ARG A 292 -10.50 12.34 -7.98
C ARG A 292 -9.78 11.13 -8.55
N LEU A 293 -10.24 9.92 -8.22
CA LEU A 293 -9.65 8.68 -8.77
C LEU A 293 -9.80 8.62 -10.29
N LYS A 294 -10.96 9.02 -10.82
CA LYS A 294 -11.22 9.16 -12.26
C LYS A 294 -10.20 10.11 -12.91
N SER A 295 -10.00 11.29 -12.34
CA SER A 295 -9.03 12.27 -12.84
C SER A 295 -7.60 11.73 -12.84
N LEU A 296 -7.20 10.98 -11.79
CA LEU A 296 -5.89 10.32 -11.74
C LEU A 296 -5.75 9.28 -12.86
N VAL A 297 -6.75 8.42 -13.07
CA VAL A 297 -6.75 7.41 -14.14
C VAL A 297 -6.59 8.09 -15.50
N VAL A 298 -7.41 9.09 -15.80
CA VAL A 298 -7.36 9.83 -17.08
C VAL A 298 -5.99 10.48 -17.26
N THR A 299 -5.48 11.16 -16.24
CA THR A 299 -4.20 11.87 -16.31
C THR A 299 -3.04 10.90 -16.59
N TYR A 300 -2.95 9.80 -15.83
CA TYR A 300 -1.86 8.85 -15.99
C TYR A 300 -1.95 8.08 -17.31
N VAL A 301 -3.14 7.60 -17.71
CA VAL A 301 -3.32 6.86 -18.97
C VAL A 301 -3.03 7.74 -20.18
N ASN A 302 -3.49 9.00 -20.19
CA ASN A 302 -3.20 9.94 -21.27
C ASN A 302 -1.70 10.26 -21.35
N THR A 303 -1.04 10.43 -20.19
CA THR A 303 0.41 10.68 -20.13
C THR A 303 1.18 9.52 -20.74
N ILE A 304 0.87 8.27 -20.36
CA ILE A 304 1.50 7.07 -20.92
C ILE A 304 1.23 6.98 -22.43
N SER A 305 -0.01 7.20 -22.85
CA SER A 305 -0.41 7.12 -24.26
C SER A 305 0.29 8.16 -25.15
N SER A 306 0.65 9.31 -24.57
CA SER A 306 1.45 10.36 -25.24
C SER A 306 2.97 10.10 -25.21
N GLY A 307 3.43 8.99 -24.62
CA GLY A 307 4.85 8.66 -24.46
C GLY A 307 5.55 9.36 -23.28
N GLY A 308 4.78 10.03 -22.41
CA GLY A 308 5.29 10.67 -21.20
C GLY A 308 5.37 9.72 -19.99
N LEU A 309 6.05 10.16 -18.94
CA LEU A 309 6.09 9.44 -17.65
C LEU A 309 5.02 10.00 -16.69
N PRO A 310 4.16 9.15 -16.10
CA PRO A 310 3.27 9.54 -15.01
C PRO A 310 4.01 10.27 -13.89
N CYS A 311 3.53 11.45 -13.54
CA CYS A 311 4.09 12.28 -12.47
C CYS A 311 3.03 12.56 -11.39
N ILE A 312 3.37 12.28 -10.13
CA ILE A 312 2.46 12.46 -9.00
C ILE A 312 2.11 13.93 -8.83
N GLU A 313 3.11 14.81 -8.82
CA GLU A 313 2.90 16.25 -8.68
C GLU A 313 2.01 16.83 -9.80
N ASN A 314 2.28 16.48 -11.06
CA ASN A 314 1.51 16.98 -12.20
C ASN A 314 0.04 16.53 -12.13
N ALA A 315 -0.21 15.29 -11.70
CA ALA A 315 -1.57 14.81 -11.53
C ALA A 315 -2.33 15.58 -10.44
N VAL A 316 -1.67 15.91 -9.33
CA VAL A 316 -2.28 16.76 -8.29
C VAL A 316 -2.51 18.19 -8.79
N LEU A 317 -1.60 18.76 -9.58
CA LEU A 317 -1.77 20.10 -10.17
C LEU A 317 -2.92 20.14 -11.19
N ALA A 318 -3.04 19.13 -12.06
CA ALA A 318 -4.15 19.04 -13.00
C ALA A 318 -5.51 18.91 -12.28
N LEU A 319 -5.54 18.12 -11.20
CA LEU A 319 -6.71 17.98 -10.35
C LEU A 319 -7.06 19.31 -9.65
N SER A 320 -6.07 20.03 -9.10
CA SER A 320 -6.32 21.30 -8.42
C SER A 320 -6.86 22.36 -9.38
N GLN A 321 -6.36 22.44 -10.61
CA GLN A 321 -6.90 23.34 -11.62
C GLN A 321 -8.38 23.10 -11.89
N THR A 322 -8.78 21.83 -12.04
CA THR A 322 -10.16 21.47 -12.36
C THR A 322 -11.09 21.72 -11.17
N GLU A 323 -10.70 21.28 -9.97
CA GLU A 323 -11.53 21.44 -8.77
C GLU A 323 -11.61 22.90 -8.32
N ASN A 324 -10.51 23.65 -8.37
CA ASN A 324 -10.53 25.06 -7.95
C ASN A 324 -11.38 25.91 -8.91
N ALA A 325 -11.33 25.65 -10.23
CA ALA A 325 -12.23 26.30 -11.18
C ALA A 325 -13.70 26.03 -10.85
N ALA A 326 -14.06 24.78 -10.55
CA ALA A 326 -15.41 24.43 -10.14
C ALA A 326 -15.79 25.07 -8.79
N ALA A 327 -14.83 25.20 -7.86
CA ALA A 327 -15.04 25.86 -6.58
C ALA A 327 -15.35 27.36 -6.73
N VAL A 328 -14.68 28.07 -7.64
CA VAL A 328 -15.00 29.47 -7.98
C VAL A 328 -16.43 29.58 -8.46
N GLN A 329 -16.82 28.74 -9.44
CA GLN A 329 -18.19 28.77 -9.98
C GLN A 329 -19.24 28.46 -8.92
N LYS A 330 -18.98 27.49 -8.04
CA LYS A 330 -19.87 27.14 -6.93
C LYS A 330 -20.01 28.30 -5.93
N ALA A 331 -18.92 28.99 -5.61
CA ALA A 331 -18.93 30.15 -4.71
C ALA A 331 -19.72 31.33 -5.30
N ILE A 332 -19.51 31.65 -6.58
CA ILE A 332 -20.23 32.71 -7.28
C ILE A 332 -21.72 32.40 -7.41
N ALA A 333 -22.07 31.15 -7.75
CA ALA A 333 -23.47 30.73 -7.81
C ALA A 333 -24.18 30.90 -6.45
N HIS A 334 -23.51 30.55 -5.36
CA HIS A 334 -24.03 30.76 -4.01
C HIS A 334 -24.18 32.26 -3.68
N TYR A 335 -23.19 33.08 -4.02
CA TYR A 335 -23.26 34.54 -3.83
C TYR A 335 -24.47 35.13 -4.58
N ASP A 336 -24.62 34.81 -5.87
CA ASP A 336 -25.73 35.28 -6.70
C ASP A 336 -27.10 34.88 -6.12
N GLN A 337 -27.20 33.64 -5.61
CA GLN A 337 -28.42 33.16 -4.98
C GLN A 337 -28.75 33.95 -3.71
N GLN A 338 -27.77 34.16 -2.83
CA GLN A 338 -27.97 34.92 -1.59
C GLN A 338 -28.38 36.37 -1.87
N MET A 339 -27.70 37.03 -2.80
CA MET A 339 -28.01 38.41 -3.18
C MET A 339 -29.42 38.51 -3.79
N LYS A 340 -29.79 37.62 -4.72
CA LYS A 340 -31.13 37.63 -5.35
C LYS A 340 -32.27 37.39 -4.35
N GLN A 341 -32.06 36.56 -3.33
CA GLN A 341 -33.10 36.23 -2.37
C GLN A 341 -33.33 37.30 -1.31
N LYS A 342 -32.26 38.00 -0.90
CA LYS A 342 -32.30 38.92 0.25
C LYS A 342 -32.31 40.40 -0.13
N LEU A 343 -31.82 40.75 -1.32
CA LEU A 343 -31.73 42.15 -1.74
C LEU A 343 -33.06 42.63 -2.31
N GLN A 344 -33.59 43.69 -1.73
CA GLN A 344 -34.73 44.43 -2.28
C GLN A 344 -34.25 45.79 -2.78
N LEU A 345 -34.49 46.07 -4.05
CA LEU A 345 -34.10 47.33 -4.69
C LEU A 345 -35.31 48.27 -4.84
N PRO A 346 -35.12 49.60 -4.69
CA PRO A 346 -33.92 50.23 -4.13
C PRO A 346 -33.78 49.96 -2.62
N THR A 347 -32.54 49.91 -2.12
CA THR A 347 -32.25 49.85 -0.69
C THR A 347 -32.54 51.19 -0.02
N GLU A 348 -32.75 51.22 1.30
CA GLU A 348 -32.98 52.49 2.02
C GLU A 348 -31.75 53.39 1.96
N ASN A 349 -30.57 52.79 2.08
CA ASN A 349 -29.28 53.45 1.99
C ASN A 349 -28.21 52.47 1.46
N LEU A 350 -27.02 52.99 1.19
CA LEU A 350 -25.89 52.20 0.70
C LEU A 350 -25.45 51.13 1.72
N GLN A 351 -25.56 51.40 3.03
CA GLN A 351 -25.10 50.47 4.07
C GLN A 351 -25.89 49.16 4.09
N GLU A 352 -27.20 49.19 3.78
CA GLU A 352 -28.02 47.99 3.65
C GLU A 352 -27.47 47.02 2.59
N LEU A 353 -27.18 47.54 1.39
CA LEU A 353 -26.59 46.77 0.29
C LEU A 353 -25.21 46.25 0.68
N MET A 354 -24.35 47.11 1.24
CA MET A 354 -22.99 46.76 1.64
C MET A 354 -22.94 45.67 2.72
N LYS A 355 -23.86 45.72 3.69
CA LYS A 355 -23.95 44.70 4.74
C LYS A 355 -24.34 43.34 4.17
N LEU A 356 -25.27 43.30 3.23
CA LEU A 356 -25.70 42.06 2.59
C LEU A 356 -24.63 41.47 1.68
N HIS A 357 -23.96 42.33 0.90
CA HIS A 357 -22.84 41.94 0.04
C HIS A 357 -21.73 41.28 0.88
N ARG A 358 -21.24 41.93 1.95
CA ARG A 358 -20.19 41.37 2.82
C ARG A 358 -20.56 40.00 3.41
N ALA A 359 -21.81 39.85 3.85
CA ALA A 359 -22.25 38.58 4.41
C ALA A 359 -22.27 37.46 3.35
N SER A 360 -22.64 37.80 2.11
CA SER A 360 -22.70 36.86 0.99
C SER A 360 -21.31 36.51 0.46
N GLU A 361 -20.44 37.52 0.33
CA GLU A 361 -19.03 37.40 -0.03
C GLU A 361 -18.29 36.47 0.94
N LYS A 362 -18.42 36.72 2.25
CA LYS A 362 -17.80 35.91 3.30
C LYS A 362 -18.16 34.42 3.21
N GLU A 363 -19.42 34.10 2.94
CA GLU A 363 -19.85 32.71 2.79
C GLU A 363 -19.40 32.12 1.44
N ALA A 364 -19.35 32.92 0.37
CA ALA A 364 -18.81 32.49 -0.92
C ALA A 364 -17.33 32.12 -0.82
N ILE A 365 -16.50 32.94 -0.17
CA ILE A 365 -15.08 32.64 0.08
C ILE A 365 -14.95 31.37 0.92
N LYS A 366 -15.75 31.22 1.99
CA LYS A 366 -15.75 30.01 2.80
C LYS A 366 -16.09 28.76 1.97
N ILE A 367 -17.09 28.82 1.09
CA ILE A 367 -17.44 27.73 0.17
C ILE A 367 -16.29 27.42 -0.77
N PHE A 368 -15.63 28.42 -1.34
CA PHE A 368 -14.45 28.21 -2.17
C PHE A 368 -13.37 27.47 -1.39
N MET A 369 -13.02 27.95 -0.20
CA MET A 369 -11.98 27.34 0.66
C MET A 369 -12.30 25.89 1.05
N GLU A 370 -13.57 25.54 1.29
CA GLU A 370 -13.97 24.17 1.60
C GLU A 370 -13.90 23.22 0.38
N ASN A 371 -13.86 23.76 -0.83
CA ASN A 371 -13.94 22.99 -2.08
C ASN A 371 -12.70 23.16 -2.98
N SER A 372 -11.69 23.91 -2.54
CA SER A 372 -10.45 24.15 -3.27
C SER A 372 -9.24 23.57 -2.54
N PHE A 373 -8.16 23.31 -3.26
CA PHE A 373 -6.89 22.88 -2.69
C PHE A 373 -5.72 23.23 -3.63
N LYS A 374 -4.51 23.35 -3.08
CA LYS A 374 -3.26 23.62 -3.85
C LYS A 374 -3.43 24.71 -4.92
N ASP A 375 -4.05 25.84 -4.55
CA ASP A 375 -4.15 27.03 -5.39
C ASP A 375 -2.81 27.78 -5.42
N VAL A 376 -1.90 27.28 -6.25
CA VAL A 376 -0.54 27.83 -6.37
C VAL A 376 -0.63 29.29 -6.83
N ASN A 377 0.04 30.19 -6.10
CA ASN A 377 0.00 31.64 -6.33
C ASN A 377 -1.39 32.28 -6.19
N GLN A 378 -2.36 31.61 -5.58
CA GLN A 378 -3.71 32.15 -5.31
C GLN A 378 -4.44 32.62 -6.58
N VAL A 379 -4.22 31.93 -7.72
CA VAL A 379 -4.79 32.33 -9.02
C VAL A 379 -6.31 32.24 -9.00
N PHE A 380 -6.86 31.14 -8.48
CA PHE A 380 -8.31 30.95 -8.44
C PHE A 380 -8.97 31.79 -7.36
N MET A 381 -8.29 32.02 -6.24
CA MET A 381 -8.76 32.95 -5.23
C MET A 381 -8.83 34.38 -5.77
N THR A 382 -7.79 34.85 -6.45
CA THR A 382 -7.78 36.17 -7.10
C THR A 382 -8.89 36.27 -8.15
N GLN A 383 -9.14 35.20 -8.91
CA GLN A 383 -10.26 35.16 -9.86
C GLN A 383 -11.61 35.32 -9.15
N LEU A 384 -11.83 34.60 -8.04
CA LEU A 384 -13.05 34.71 -7.24
C LEU A 384 -13.26 36.15 -6.73
N GLU A 385 -12.20 36.79 -6.21
CA GLU A 385 -12.26 38.18 -5.75
C GLU A 385 -12.69 39.14 -6.87
N ILE A 386 -12.07 39.05 -8.05
CA ILE A 386 -12.41 39.89 -9.21
C ILE A 386 -13.87 39.68 -9.63
N GLU A 387 -14.35 38.43 -9.66
CA GLU A 387 -15.73 38.13 -10.00
C GLU A 387 -16.72 38.69 -8.95
N LEU A 388 -16.39 38.60 -7.66
CA LEU A 388 -17.21 39.16 -6.57
C LEU A 388 -17.23 40.69 -6.59
N GLU A 389 -16.10 41.35 -6.84
CA GLU A 389 -16.01 42.81 -7.02
C GLU A 389 -16.86 43.26 -8.22
N THR A 390 -16.74 42.56 -9.35
CA THR A 390 -17.55 42.85 -10.55
C THR A 390 -19.05 42.75 -10.24
N LYS A 391 -19.46 41.69 -9.54
CA LYS A 391 -20.86 41.50 -9.12
C LYS A 391 -21.33 42.59 -8.17
N GLN A 392 -20.47 43.06 -7.27
CA GLN A 392 -20.78 44.17 -6.38
C GLN A 392 -21.11 45.44 -7.18
N GLU A 393 -20.26 45.79 -8.15
CA GLU A 393 -20.48 46.95 -9.02
C GLU A 393 -21.80 46.84 -9.81
N GLU A 394 -22.14 45.65 -10.29
CA GLU A 394 -23.43 45.42 -10.95
C GLU A 394 -24.62 45.69 -10.03
N PHE A 395 -24.57 45.24 -8.77
CA PHE A 395 -25.64 45.48 -7.81
C PHE A 395 -25.74 46.94 -7.39
N LEU A 396 -24.60 47.64 -7.27
CA LEU A 396 -24.55 49.09 -7.02
C LEU A 396 -25.26 49.87 -8.12
N LYS A 397 -24.91 49.63 -9.39
CA LYS A 397 -25.53 50.28 -10.55
C LYS A 397 -27.04 50.00 -10.63
N LYS A 398 -27.46 48.75 -10.38
CA LYS A 398 -28.88 48.39 -10.33
C LYS A 398 -29.64 49.11 -9.21
N ASN A 399 -29.00 49.31 -8.06
CA ASN A 399 -29.59 50.03 -6.94
C ASN A 399 -29.74 51.53 -7.22
N GLU A 400 -28.71 52.15 -7.81
CA GLU A 400 -28.75 53.54 -8.24
C GLU A 400 -29.87 53.77 -9.26
N GLN A 401 -29.97 52.90 -10.28
CA GLN A 401 -31.03 52.98 -11.28
C GLN A 401 -32.42 52.84 -10.65
N ALA A 402 -32.64 51.81 -9.83
CA ALA A 402 -33.93 51.59 -9.17
C ALA A 402 -34.31 52.74 -8.22
N SER A 403 -33.32 53.36 -7.59
CA SER A 403 -33.51 54.55 -6.75
C SER A 403 -33.92 55.75 -7.59
N SER A 404 -33.21 56.00 -8.69
CA SER A 404 -33.52 57.09 -9.64
C SER A 404 -34.92 56.97 -10.22
N ASP A 405 -35.29 55.78 -10.69
CA ASP A 405 -36.60 55.48 -11.27
C ASP A 405 -37.72 55.74 -10.26
N ARG A 406 -37.56 55.24 -9.02
CA ARG A 406 -38.52 55.45 -7.94
C ARG A 406 -38.64 56.93 -7.55
N CYS A 407 -37.52 57.64 -7.43
CA CYS A 407 -37.54 59.05 -7.06
C CYS A 407 -38.21 59.90 -8.14
N SER A 408 -37.92 59.61 -9.41
CA SER A 408 -38.54 60.31 -10.54
C SER A 408 -40.06 60.08 -10.59
N ALA A 409 -40.53 58.84 -10.35
CA ALA A 409 -41.95 58.54 -10.25
C ALA A 409 -42.61 59.29 -9.08
N LEU A 410 -42.00 59.27 -7.89
CA LEU A 410 -42.50 60.01 -6.73
C LEU A 410 -42.57 61.52 -6.97
N LEU A 411 -41.58 62.11 -7.67
CA LEU A 411 -41.60 63.53 -8.00
C LEU A 411 -42.75 63.87 -8.96
N GLN A 412 -43.00 63.03 -9.97
CA GLN A 412 -44.16 63.21 -10.84
C GLN A 412 -45.47 63.16 -10.05
N ASP A 413 -45.64 62.17 -9.18
CA ASP A 413 -46.86 61.99 -8.41
C ASP A 413 -47.07 63.10 -7.37
N ILE A 414 -46.03 63.47 -6.62
CA ILE A 414 -46.11 64.44 -5.51
C ILE A 414 -46.21 65.87 -6.04
N PHE A 415 -45.49 66.22 -7.11
CA PHE A 415 -45.44 67.58 -7.63
C PHE A 415 -46.44 67.87 -8.76
N SER A 416 -47.16 66.86 -9.28
CA SER A 416 -48.22 67.08 -10.28
C SER A 416 -49.25 68.16 -9.89
N PRO A 417 -49.75 68.23 -8.64
CA PRO A 417 -50.68 69.29 -8.24
C PRO A 417 -50.09 70.71 -8.35
N LEU A 418 -48.78 70.86 -8.10
CA LEU A 418 -48.10 72.15 -8.24
C LEU A 418 -48.10 72.62 -9.70
N GLU A 419 -47.87 71.69 -10.64
CA GLU A 419 -47.90 72.00 -12.07
C GLU A 419 -49.28 72.39 -12.57
N GLU A 420 -50.34 71.77 -12.03
CA GLU A 420 -51.72 72.15 -12.33
C GLU A 420 -52.07 73.53 -11.80
N ASP A 421 -51.70 73.82 -10.54
CA ASP A 421 -51.90 75.13 -9.93
C ASP A 421 -51.16 76.25 -10.70
N LEU A 422 -49.95 75.97 -11.18
CA LEU A 422 -49.17 76.88 -12.04
C LEU A 422 -49.87 77.14 -13.38
N LYS A 423 -50.41 76.10 -14.03
CA LYS A 423 -51.16 76.23 -15.30
C LYS A 423 -52.45 77.04 -15.13
N GLN A 424 -53.11 76.92 -13.98
CA GLN A 424 -54.31 77.70 -13.65
C GLN A 424 -53.98 79.14 -13.20
N GLY A 425 -52.70 79.44 -13.02
CA GLY A 425 -52.20 80.74 -12.62
C GLY A 425 -52.47 81.10 -11.15
N SER A 426 -52.66 80.10 -10.29
CA SER A 426 -52.99 80.26 -8.87
C SER A 426 -51.97 81.10 -8.08
N TYR A 427 -50.74 81.21 -8.59
CA TYR A 427 -49.61 81.94 -7.98
C TYR A 427 -49.27 83.27 -8.67
N TYR A 428 -49.90 83.63 -9.81
CA TYR A 428 -49.64 84.91 -10.50
C TYR A 428 -50.57 86.02 -10.00
N LYS A 429 -50.54 86.26 -8.68
CA LYS A 429 -51.35 87.25 -7.98
C LYS A 429 -50.53 87.91 -6.86
N PRO A 430 -50.95 89.07 -6.34
CA PRO A 430 -50.29 89.70 -5.18
C PRO A 430 -50.15 88.70 -4.01
N GLY A 431 -48.93 88.53 -3.49
CA GLY A 431 -48.59 87.59 -2.41
C GLY A 431 -48.46 86.12 -2.86
N GLY A 432 -48.54 85.86 -4.17
CA GLY A 432 -48.50 84.51 -4.76
C GLY A 432 -47.16 83.80 -4.59
N TYR A 433 -46.04 84.52 -4.51
CA TYR A 433 -44.72 83.93 -4.34
C TYR A 433 -44.57 83.20 -2.99
N GLN A 434 -45.05 83.82 -1.90
CA GLN A 434 -44.99 83.17 -0.58
C GLN A 434 -45.81 81.89 -0.53
N LEU A 435 -47.00 81.89 -1.14
CA LEU A 435 -47.85 80.70 -1.25
C LEU A 435 -47.17 79.60 -2.08
N PHE A 436 -46.48 79.97 -3.16
CA PHE A 436 -45.71 79.05 -4.00
C PHE A 436 -44.56 78.38 -3.24
N ILE A 437 -43.75 79.14 -2.52
CA ILE A 437 -42.65 78.60 -1.71
C ILE A 437 -43.16 77.72 -0.57
N GLN A 438 -44.23 78.10 0.11
CA GLN A 438 -44.87 77.26 1.13
C GLN A 438 -45.31 75.93 0.54
N LYS A 439 -45.95 75.94 -0.64
CA LYS A 439 -46.36 74.72 -1.33
C LYS A 439 -45.18 73.84 -1.69
N ILE A 440 -44.09 74.40 -2.22
CA ILE A 440 -42.86 73.64 -2.51
C ILE A 440 -42.30 72.99 -1.24
N GLN A 441 -42.25 73.71 -0.13
CA GLN A 441 -41.76 73.17 1.15
C GLN A 441 -42.64 72.02 1.66
N GLU A 442 -43.97 72.14 1.55
CA GLU A 442 -44.91 71.05 1.88
C GLU A 442 -44.69 69.80 1.03
N LEU A 443 -44.50 69.98 -0.28
CA LEU A 443 -44.28 68.88 -1.22
C LEU A 443 -42.90 68.22 -1.02
N LYS A 444 -41.85 69.02 -0.77
CA LYS A 444 -40.54 68.51 -0.35
C LYS A 444 -40.67 67.64 0.91
N LYS A 445 -41.44 68.10 1.91
CA LYS A 445 -41.67 67.32 3.14
C LYS A 445 -42.34 65.97 2.84
N LYS A 446 -43.40 65.95 2.02
CA LYS A 446 -44.05 64.70 1.59
C LYS A 446 -43.08 63.76 0.87
N TYR A 447 -42.24 64.30 -0.02
CA TYR A 447 -41.21 63.52 -0.69
C TYR A 447 -40.23 62.90 0.31
N TYR A 448 -39.77 63.65 1.31
CA TYR A 448 -38.86 63.10 2.33
C TYR A 448 -39.51 62.04 3.23
N GLU A 449 -40.82 62.10 3.46
CA GLU A 449 -41.57 61.12 4.25
C GLU A 449 -41.74 59.76 3.54
N GLU A 450 -41.61 59.70 2.21
CA GLU A 450 -41.73 58.44 1.46
C GLU A 450 -40.58 57.46 1.76
N PRO A 451 -40.85 56.20 2.13
CA PRO A 451 -39.79 55.25 2.46
C PRO A 451 -39.07 54.73 1.21
N ARG A 452 -37.84 54.22 1.39
CA ARG A 452 -37.05 53.50 0.38
C ARG A 452 -36.88 54.24 -0.93
N LYS A 453 -36.62 55.54 -0.89
CA LYS A 453 -36.23 56.31 -2.09
C LYS A 453 -34.88 55.86 -2.63
N GLY A 454 -33.97 55.50 -1.72
CA GLY A 454 -32.64 55.01 -1.99
C GLY A 454 -31.60 56.11 -2.18
N VAL A 455 -30.44 55.71 -2.69
CA VAL A 455 -29.20 56.51 -2.70
C VAL A 455 -29.24 57.74 -3.61
N GLN A 456 -30.19 57.81 -4.55
CA GLN A 456 -30.35 58.89 -5.53
C GLN A 456 -31.39 59.95 -5.11
N ALA A 457 -31.95 59.85 -3.90
CA ALA A 457 -33.09 60.69 -3.47
C ALA A 457 -32.82 62.21 -3.54
N GLU A 458 -31.67 62.66 -3.05
CA GLU A 458 -31.31 64.09 -3.02
C GLU A 458 -30.92 64.59 -4.41
N GLU A 459 -30.14 63.80 -5.17
CA GLU A 459 -29.67 64.15 -6.51
C GLU A 459 -30.84 64.35 -7.50
N VAL A 460 -31.79 63.43 -7.50
CA VAL A 460 -32.95 63.49 -8.41
C VAL A 460 -33.89 64.63 -8.02
N LEU A 461 -34.15 64.83 -6.73
CA LEU A 461 -34.94 65.98 -6.25
C LEU A 461 -34.29 67.31 -6.64
N GLN A 462 -32.98 67.43 -6.47
CA GLN A 462 -32.27 68.65 -6.81
C GLN A 462 -32.35 68.97 -8.31
N LYS A 463 -32.08 67.98 -9.17
CA LYS A 463 -32.18 68.16 -10.64
C LYS A 463 -33.59 68.56 -11.05
N PHE A 464 -34.60 67.97 -10.41
CA PHE A 464 -35.99 68.33 -10.66
C PHE A 464 -36.29 69.78 -10.25
N LEU A 465 -35.86 70.22 -9.06
CA LEU A 465 -36.09 71.59 -8.59
C LEU A 465 -35.38 72.61 -9.49
N GLN A 466 -34.13 72.34 -9.89
CA GLN A 466 -33.38 73.17 -10.84
C GLN A 466 -34.11 73.32 -12.19
N SER A 467 -34.77 72.26 -12.66
CA SER A 467 -35.59 72.34 -13.88
C SER A 467 -36.82 73.27 -13.75
N LYS A 468 -37.14 73.71 -12.53
CA LYS A 468 -38.24 74.63 -12.21
C LYS A 468 -37.76 76.03 -11.79
N ASP A 469 -36.46 76.32 -11.87
CA ASP A 469 -35.90 77.62 -11.47
C ASP A 469 -36.50 78.77 -12.29
N ASP A 470 -36.60 78.64 -13.62
CA ASP A 470 -37.19 79.65 -14.51
C ASP A 470 -38.65 79.99 -14.12
N VAL A 471 -39.41 78.98 -13.69
CA VAL A 471 -40.80 79.14 -13.25
C VAL A 471 -40.84 79.88 -11.91
N THR A 472 -39.94 79.52 -10.99
CA THR A 472 -39.80 80.16 -9.68
C THR A 472 -39.46 81.64 -9.83
N ASP A 473 -38.52 81.96 -10.71
CA ASP A 473 -38.12 83.34 -11.04
C ASP A 473 -39.30 84.11 -11.66
N THR A 474 -40.05 83.48 -12.57
CA THR A 474 -41.23 84.12 -13.20
C THR A 474 -42.30 84.46 -12.17
N VAL A 475 -42.59 83.56 -11.21
CA VAL A 475 -43.56 83.81 -10.13
C VAL A 475 -43.07 84.94 -9.22
N LEU A 476 -41.77 84.97 -8.88
CA LEU A 476 -41.16 86.03 -8.05
C LEU A 476 -41.27 87.41 -8.71
N GLN A 477 -40.95 87.49 -10.01
CA GLN A 477 -40.97 88.75 -10.76
C GLN A 477 -42.39 89.31 -10.93
N THR A 478 -43.38 88.42 -11.06
CA THR A 478 -44.80 88.78 -11.26
C THR A 478 -45.47 89.29 -9.98
N ASP A 479 -44.93 88.97 -8.80
CA ASP A 479 -45.51 89.39 -7.52
C ASP A 479 -45.37 90.91 -7.30
N GLN A 480 -46.48 91.57 -7.01
CA GLN A 480 -46.57 93.03 -6.83
C GLN A 480 -46.52 93.45 -5.35
N GLU A 481 -46.62 92.50 -4.41
CA GLU A 481 -46.49 92.77 -2.97
C GLU A 481 -45.04 92.87 -2.51
N LEU A 482 -44.10 92.37 -3.31
CA LEU A 482 -42.67 92.41 -3.02
C LEU A 482 -42.01 93.62 -3.69
N THR A 483 -41.22 94.37 -2.93
CA THR A 483 -40.35 95.41 -3.47
C THR A 483 -39.17 94.80 -4.23
N GLU A 484 -38.56 95.54 -5.16
CA GLU A 484 -37.37 95.07 -5.90
C GLU A 484 -36.23 94.62 -4.96
N LYS A 485 -36.04 95.32 -3.82
CA LYS A 485 -35.06 94.91 -2.80
C LYS A 485 -35.39 93.57 -2.15
N GLU A 486 -36.67 93.30 -1.90
CA GLU A 486 -37.11 92.02 -1.33
C GLU A 486 -36.96 90.89 -2.35
N LYS A 487 -37.27 91.15 -3.63
CA LYS A 487 -37.04 90.20 -4.74
C LYS A 487 -35.56 89.85 -4.88
N ASP A 488 -34.67 90.85 -4.89
CA ASP A 488 -33.22 90.64 -4.95
C ASP A 488 -32.70 89.82 -3.75
N SER A 489 -33.19 90.13 -2.55
CA SER A 489 -32.82 89.41 -1.32
C SER A 489 -33.26 87.94 -1.39
N GLU A 490 -34.42 87.68 -1.99
CA GLU A 490 -34.95 86.32 -2.11
C GLU A 490 -34.21 85.48 -3.15
N VAL A 491 -33.79 86.08 -4.26
CA VAL A 491 -32.90 85.43 -5.23
C VAL A 491 -31.57 85.02 -4.58
N GLU A 492 -30.99 85.89 -3.74
CA GLU A 492 -29.79 85.54 -2.97
C GLU A 492 -30.05 84.41 -1.96
N TYR A 493 -31.19 84.44 -1.28
CA TYR A 493 -31.59 83.38 -0.33
C TYR A 493 -31.74 82.02 -1.01
N VAL A 494 -32.45 81.94 -2.15
CA VAL A 494 -32.62 80.69 -2.90
C VAL A 494 -31.29 80.16 -3.42
N LYS A 495 -30.41 81.04 -3.92
CA LYS A 495 -29.04 80.66 -4.33
C LYS A 495 -28.23 80.10 -3.16
N ALA A 496 -28.33 80.71 -1.98
CA ALA A 496 -27.66 80.22 -0.77
C ALA A 496 -28.22 78.87 -0.30
N GLU A 497 -29.54 78.66 -0.36
CA GLU A 497 -30.19 77.38 -0.03
C GLU A 497 -29.77 76.27 -1.02
N ALA A 498 -29.73 76.58 -2.31
CA ALA A 498 -29.25 75.68 -3.35
C ALA A 498 -27.78 75.29 -3.14
N ALA A 499 -26.90 76.26 -2.85
CA ALA A 499 -25.49 76.01 -2.55
C ALA A 499 -25.32 75.14 -1.29
N LYS A 500 -26.12 75.37 -0.25
CA LYS A 500 -26.12 74.54 0.97
C LYS A 500 -26.54 73.09 0.68
N THR A 501 -27.51 72.90 -0.22
CA THR A 501 -27.97 71.57 -0.65
C THR A 501 -26.90 70.85 -1.47
N ILE A 502 -26.24 71.53 -2.41
CA ILE A 502 -25.09 71.00 -3.16
C ILE A 502 -23.98 70.56 -2.20
N ALA A 503 -23.64 71.40 -1.21
CA ALA A 503 -22.62 71.07 -0.22
C ALA A 503 -22.98 69.83 0.61
N LYS A 504 -24.25 69.70 1.01
CA LYS A 504 -24.75 68.51 1.72
C LYS A 504 -24.63 67.24 0.86
N MET A 505 -25.00 67.32 -0.42
CA MET A 505 -24.85 66.19 -1.36
C MET A 505 -23.39 65.81 -1.61
N GLN A 506 -22.50 66.80 -1.75
CA GLN A 506 -21.05 66.53 -1.86
C GLN A 506 -20.52 65.80 -0.62
N GLN A 507 -20.97 66.23 0.58
CA GLN A 507 -20.61 65.57 1.83
C GLN A 507 -21.15 64.13 1.89
N GLU A 508 -22.38 63.88 1.47
CA GLU A 508 -22.98 62.53 1.41
C GLU A 508 -22.26 61.64 0.40
N MET A 509 -21.91 62.15 -0.78
CA MET A 509 -21.12 61.42 -1.78
C MET A 509 -19.73 61.07 -1.24
N GLN A 510 -19.08 62.00 -0.54
CA GLN A 510 -17.79 61.76 0.10
C GLN A 510 -17.88 60.69 1.18
N GLN A 511 -18.96 60.68 1.98
CA GLN A 511 -19.25 59.62 2.95
C GLN A 511 -19.49 58.27 2.27
N GLN A 512 -20.16 58.23 1.12
CA GLN A 512 -20.38 56.99 0.36
C GLN A 512 -19.06 56.42 -0.17
N ILE A 513 -18.18 57.27 -0.72
CA ILE A 513 -16.84 56.86 -1.17
C ILE A 513 -16.02 56.32 0.01
N GLU A 514 -16.02 57.01 1.15
CA GLU A 514 -15.31 56.56 2.35
C GLU A 514 -15.87 55.22 2.88
N GLN A 515 -17.18 55.00 2.78
CA GLN A 515 -17.81 53.72 3.14
C GLN A 515 -17.37 52.59 2.21
N LEU A 516 -17.26 52.84 0.90
CA LEU A 516 -16.78 51.87 -0.08
C LEU A 516 -15.29 51.53 0.17
N LEU A 517 -14.45 52.52 0.43
CA LEU A 517 -13.03 52.29 0.76
C LEU A 517 -12.87 51.45 2.04
N LYS A 518 -13.56 51.81 3.12
CA LYS A 518 -13.58 51.03 4.37
C LYS A 518 -14.10 49.62 4.16
N GLN A 519 -14.99 49.41 3.19
CA GLN A 519 -15.50 48.09 2.87
C GLN A 519 -14.47 47.26 2.12
N LYS A 520 -13.75 47.84 1.17
CA LYS A 520 -12.67 47.16 0.46
C LYS A 520 -11.58 46.72 1.43
N GLU A 521 -11.20 47.57 2.37
CA GLU A 521 -10.25 47.22 3.44
C GLU A 521 -10.73 46.05 4.31
N LYS A 522 -12.01 46.08 4.74
CA LYS A 522 -12.59 45.01 5.56
C LYS A 522 -12.71 43.68 4.83
N SER A 523 -13.10 43.70 3.55
CA SER A 523 -13.15 42.47 2.73
C SER A 523 -11.75 41.87 2.61
N HIS A 524 -10.74 42.69 2.33
CA HIS A 524 -9.36 42.24 2.27
C HIS A 524 -8.84 41.69 3.60
N GLU A 525 -9.12 42.36 4.73
CA GLU A 525 -8.73 41.89 6.07
C GLU A 525 -9.41 40.56 6.43
N GLU A 526 -10.71 40.42 6.12
CA GLU A 526 -11.47 39.20 6.40
C GLU A 526 -11.02 38.04 5.51
N HIS A 527 -10.67 38.31 4.26
CA HIS A 527 -10.01 37.33 3.38
C HIS A 527 -8.68 36.85 3.98
N MET A 528 -7.78 37.78 4.33
CA MET A 528 -6.49 37.43 4.93
C MET A 528 -6.65 36.61 6.21
N LYS A 529 -7.68 36.91 7.00
CA LYS A 529 -8.02 36.14 8.21
C LYS A 529 -8.48 34.72 7.87
N GLN A 530 -9.40 34.53 6.92
CA GLN A 530 -9.87 33.21 6.51
C GLN A 530 -8.75 32.35 5.91
N LEU A 531 -7.86 32.96 5.12
CA LEU A 531 -6.67 32.30 4.59
C LEU A 531 -5.74 31.82 5.71
N THR A 532 -5.46 32.69 6.68
CA THR A 532 -4.62 32.37 7.84
C THR A 532 -5.22 31.23 8.67
N GLU A 533 -6.50 31.30 9.01
CA GLU A 533 -7.21 30.25 9.76
C GLU A 533 -7.17 28.90 9.02
N MET A 534 -7.26 28.90 7.69
CA MET A 534 -7.19 27.67 6.90
C MET A 534 -5.77 27.09 6.86
N MET A 535 -4.75 27.92 6.71
CA MET A 535 -3.35 27.47 6.79
C MET A 535 -3.04 26.87 8.17
N GLU A 536 -3.51 27.51 9.24
CA GLU A 536 -3.37 27.00 10.61
C GLU A 536 -4.10 25.66 10.78
N LYS A 537 -5.37 25.56 10.36
CA LYS A 537 -6.12 24.30 10.38
C LYS A 537 -5.44 23.20 9.58
N GLY A 538 -4.87 23.52 8.41
CA GLY A 538 -4.11 22.58 7.59
C GLY A 538 -2.84 22.09 8.29
N GLN A 539 -2.11 22.99 8.95
CA GLN A 539 -0.93 22.64 9.75
C GLN A 539 -1.30 21.81 10.97
N ASP A 540 -2.39 22.13 11.66
CA ASP A 540 -2.85 21.39 12.83
C ASP A 540 -3.36 20.00 12.46
N GLN A 541 -4.10 19.85 11.36
CA GLN A 541 -4.48 18.54 10.84
C GLN A 541 -3.26 17.68 10.49
N MET A 542 -2.21 18.28 9.92
CA MET A 542 -0.94 17.61 9.67
C MET A 542 -0.26 17.18 10.98
N ARG A 543 -0.21 18.05 12.00
CA ARG A 543 0.35 17.73 13.32
C ARG A 543 -0.45 16.65 14.03
N GLU A 544 -1.77 16.72 14.04
CA GLU A 544 -2.64 15.68 14.62
C GLU A 544 -2.45 14.34 13.92
N MET A 545 -2.33 14.34 12.59
CA MET A 545 -2.07 13.12 11.83
C MET A 545 -0.68 12.55 12.14
N GLN A 546 0.33 13.40 12.29
CA GLN A 546 1.66 12.99 12.74
C GLN A 546 1.63 12.41 14.16
N GLN A 547 0.96 13.07 15.10
CA GLN A 547 0.81 12.60 16.48
C GLN A 547 0.04 11.27 16.56
N LYS A 548 -1.05 11.10 15.79
CA LYS A 548 -1.78 9.83 15.72
C LYS A 548 -0.92 8.71 15.14
N ASN A 549 -0.13 9.00 14.10
CA ASN A 549 0.80 8.03 13.54
C ASN A 549 1.89 7.66 14.56
N GLU A 550 2.40 8.63 15.32
CA GLU A 550 3.41 8.43 16.34
C GLU A 550 2.87 7.67 17.56
N GLN A 551 1.67 7.98 18.04
CA GLN A 551 0.99 7.23 19.09
C GLN A 551 0.73 5.78 18.66
N MET A 552 0.25 5.57 17.43
CA MET A 552 0.07 4.22 16.89
C MET A 552 1.40 3.47 16.81
N LEU A 553 2.51 4.16 16.51
CA LEU A 553 3.84 3.58 16.49
C LEU A 553 4.29 3.19 17.91
N GLN A 554 4.10 4.06 18.90
CA GLN A 554 4.46 3.82 20.30
C GLN A 554 3.64 2.69 20.94
N GLU A 555 2.33 2.62 20.68
CA GLU A 555 1.48 1.51 21.15
C GLU A 555 1.94 0.18 20.56
N LYS A 556 2.34 0.17 19.28
CA LYS A 556 2.91 -1.01 18.64
C LYS A 556 4.27 -1.41 19.21
N GLU A 557 5.16 -0.45 19.47
CA GLU A 557 6.43 -0.73 20.15
C GLU A 557 6.23 -1.32 21.54
N LYS A 558 5.23 -0.84 22.28
CA LYS A 558 4.89 -1.36 23.62
C LYS A 558 4.37 -2.79 23.54
N CYS A 559 3.44 -3.06 22.62
CA CYS A 559 2.93 -4.40 22.34
C CYS A 559 4.07 -5.35 21.93
N HIS A 560 4.98 -4.89 21.07
CA HIS A 560 6.15 -5.64 20.64
C HIS A 560 7.11 -5.94 21.80
N LYS A 561 7.37 -4.97 22.69
CA LYS A 561 8.18 -5.18 23.91
C LYS A 561 7.55 -6.19 24.86
N GLU A 562 6.24 -6.15 25.07
CA GLU A 562 5.52 -7.14 25.89
C GLU A 562 5.58 -8.54 25.27
N HIS A 563 5.41 -8.65 23.95
CA HIS A 563 5.56 -9.90 23.24
C HIS A 563 6.99 -10.46 23.36
N MET A 564 8.02 -9.61 23.20
CA MET A 564 9.42 -9.99 23.38
C MET A 564 9.73 -10.46 24.80
N LYS A 565 9.12 -9.84 25.82
CA LYS A 565 9.26 -10.28 27.22
C LYS A 565 8.66 -11.67 27.43
N GLN A 566 7.46 -11.92 26.90
CA GLN A 566 6.84 -13.25 26.95
C GLN A 566 7.66 -14.31 26.19
N LEU A 567 8.27 -13.93 25.07
CA LEU A 567 9.13 -14.82 24.30
C LEU A 567 10.42 -15.16 25.06
N ALA A 568 11.01 -14.20 25.77
CA ALA A 568 12.16 -14.43 26.63
C ALA A 568 11.84 -15.41 27.77
N GLU A 569 10.70 -15.25 28.45
CA GLU A 569 10.23 -16.17 29.49
C GLU A 569 9.98 -17.59 28.95
N LYS A 570 9.45 -17.71 27.73
CA LYS A 570 9.28 -19.02 27.06
C LYS A 570 10.63 -19.65 26.69
N MET A 571 11.59 -18.85 26.20
CA MET A 571 12.94 -19.34 25.90
C MET A 571 13.66 -19.84 27.14
N GLU A 572 13.53 -19.15 28.28
CA GLU A 572 14.15 -19.58 29.53
C GLU A 572 13.58 -20.93 30.00
N LYS A 573 12.26 -21.11 29.94
CA LYS A 573 11.61 -22.39 30.23
C LYS A 573 12.09 -23.51 29.30
N ALA A 574 12.24 -23.23 28.00
CA ALA A 574 12.74 -24.20 27.03
C ALA A 574 14.21 -24.57 27.29
N GLN A 575 15.05 -23.61 27.71
CA GLN A 575 16.44 -23.89 28.08
C GLN A 575 16.55 -24.81 29.30
N VAL A 576 15.69 -24.62 30.30
CA VAL A 576 15.64 -25.51 31.47
C VAL A 576 15.25 -26.93 31.05
N GLN A 577 14.20 -27.08 30.24
CA GLN A 577 13.79 -28.39 29.71
C GLN A 577 14.87 -29.08 28.87
N LEU A 578 15.62 -28.32 28.08
CA LEU A 578 16.71 -28.86 27.28
C LEU A 578 17.86 -29.39 28.16
N ARG A 579 18.22 -28.68 29.24
CA ARG A 579 19.22 -29.15 30.21
C ARG A 579 18.78 -30.44 30.90
N GLU A 580 17.50 -30.54 31.29
CA GLU A 580 16.94 -31.76 31.89
C GLU A 580 17.00 -32.94 30.92
N MET A 581 16.69 -32.72 29.64
CA MET A 581 16.78 -33.75 28.60
C MET A 581 18.22 -34.19 28.35
N GLN A 582 19.18 -33.26 28.33
CA GLN A 582 20.60 -33.56 28.20
C GLN A 582 21.11 -34.42 29.36
N GLN A 583 20.74 -34.09 30.60
CA GLN A 583 21.09 -34.90 31.77
C GLN A 583 20.51 -36.33 31.70
N LYS A 584 19.24 -36.47 31.27
CA LYS A 584 18.63 -37.80 31.07
C LYS A 584 19.35 -38.63 30.00
N ASN A 585 19.73 -38.01 28.89
CA ASN A 585 20.46 -38.70 27.83
C ASN A 585 21.85 -39.14 28.29
N GLU A 586 22.56 -38.33 29.06
CA GLU A 586 23.86 -38.67 29.62
C GLU A 586 23.77 -39.84 30.61
N GLN A 587 22.74 -39.86 31.47
CA GLN A 587 22.46 -41.00 32.35
C GLN A 587 22.17 -42.29 31.57
N LEU A 588 21.40 -42.20 30.49
CA LEU A 588 21.08 -43.35 29.64
C LEU A 588 22.34 -43.90 28.93
N LEU A 589 23.24 -43.01 28.49
CA LEU A 589 24.50 -43.38 27.87
C LEU A 589 25.40 -44.15 28.86
N GLN A 590 25.53 -43.66 30.09
CA GLN A 590 26.28 -44.32 31.15
C GLN A 590 25.70 -45.70 31.52
N GLN A 591 24.36 -45.86 31.51
CA GLN A 591 23.73 -47.16 31.72
C GLN A 591 24.05 -48.15 30.59
N LYS A 592 24.00 -47.70 29.33
CA LYS A 592 24.38 -48.53 28.18
C LYS A 592 25.85 -48.96 28.23
N GLU A 593 26.76 -48.05 28.58
CA GLU A 593 28.18 -48.38 28.71
C GLU A 593 28.42 -49.44 29.79
N LYS A 594 27.78 -49.31 30.96
CA LYS A 594 27.87 -50.34 32.03
C LYS A 594 27.34 -51.70 31.56
N SER A 595 26.19 -51.72 30.87
CA SER A 595 25.62 -52.95 30.31
C SER A 595 26.53 -53.60 29.26
N HIS A 596 27.18 -52.79 28.41
CA HIS A 596 28.15 -53.28 27.43
C HIS A 596 29.42 -53.84 28.08
N GLU A 597 29.94 -53.19 29.12
CA GLU A 597 31.10 -53.67 29.88
C GLU A 597 30.81 -55.01 30.58
N GLU A 598 29.60 -55.18 31.14
CA GLU A 598 29.15 -56.45 31.74
C GLU A 598 29.04 -57.57 30.71
N HIS A 599 28.43 -57.29 29.55
CA HIS A 599 28.39 -58.25 28.44
C HIS A 599 29.79 -58.62 27.96
N ARG A 600 30.70 -57.65 27.86
CA ARG A 600 32.09 -57.92 27.46
C ARG A 600 32.79 -58.84 28.46
N LYS A 601 32.63 -58.59 29.76
CA LYS A 601 33.18 -59.46 30.83
C LYS A 601 32.62 -60.88 30.79
N GLN A 602 31.33 -61.05 30.52
CA GLN A 602 30.73 -62.38 30.34
C GLN A 602 31.32 -63.10 29.13
N LEU A 603 31.47 -62.41 27.99
CA LEU A 603 32.03 -62.98 26.77
C LEU A 603 33.49 -63.43 26.98
N THR A 604 34.31 -62.62 27.67
CA THR A 604 35.69 -62.98 28.00
C THR A 604 35.76 -64.24 28.88
N LYS A 605 34.92 -64.35 29.91
CA LYS A 605 34.85 -65.55 30.75
C LYS A 605 34.45 -66.81 29.97
N MET A 606 33.56 -66.68 28.98
CA MET A 606 33.19 -67.81 28.11
C MET A 606 34.36 -68.22 27.21
N MET A 607 35.11 -67.26 26.66
CA MET A 607 36.30 -67.54 25.85
C MET A 607 37.41 -68.22 26.65
N GLU A 608 37.68 -67.78 27.88
CA GLU A 608 38.66 -68.43 28.77
C GLU A 608 38.29 -69.89 29.07
N LYS A 609 37.02 -70.15 29.42
CA LYS A 609 36.53 -71.52 29.61
C LYS A 609 36.69 -72.41 28.37
N ALA A 610 36.42 -71.86 27.18
CA ALA A 610 36.58 -72.59 25.93
C ALA A 610 38.07 -72.89 25.64
N GLN A 611 38.98 -71.96 25.95
CA GLN A 611 40.42 -72.18 25.81
C GLN A 611 40.94 -73.24 26.79
N ASP A 612 40.48 -73.23 28.04
CA ASP A 612 40.88 -74.24 29.03
C ASP A 612 40.40 -75.65 28.64
N GLN A 613 39.15 -75.77 28.16
CA GLN A 613 38.64 -77.05 27.62
C GLN A 613 39.46 -77.54 26.42
N MET A 614 39.89 -76.64 25.55
CA MET A 614 40.73 -76.98 24.40
C MET A 614 42.13 -77.44 24.84
N ARG A 615 42.73 -76.82 25.85
CA ARG A 615 44.01 -77.25 26.44
C ARG A 615 43.91 -78.62 27.09
N GLU A 616 42.85 -78.89 27.86
CA GLU A 616 42.62 -80.22 28.45
C GLU A 616 42.48 -81.30 27.39
N MET A 617 41.76 -81.01 26.29
CA MET A 617 41.61 -81.93 25.17
C MET A 617 42.96 -82.20 24.47
N GLN A 618 43.78 -81.17 24.26
CA GLN A 618 45.12 -81.31 23.70
C GLN A 618 46.04 -82.13 24.60
N GLN A 619 46.01 -81.93 25.92
CA GLN A 619 46.78 -82.73 26.88
C GLN A 619 46.36 -84.20 26.88
N LYS A 620 45.05 -84.49 26.86
CA LYS A 620 44.55 -85.87 26.75
C LYS A 620 45.01 -86.55 25.46
N ASN A 621 44.96 -85.85 24.33
CA ASN A 621 45.45 -86.39 23.06
C ASN A 621 46.95 -86.66 23.08
N ALA A 622 47.75 -85.78 23.68
CA ALA A 622 49.20 -85.98 23.80
C ALA A 622 49.55 -87.20 24.69
N GLN A 623 48.83 -87.39 25.81
CA GLN A 623 48.99 -88.56 26.68
C GLN A 623 48.63 -89.86 25.96
N LEU A 624 47.56 -89.86 25.15
CA LEU A 624 47.14 -91.02 24.38
C LEU A 624 48.20 -91.41 23.33
N LEU A 625 48.83 -90.40 22.70
CA LEU A 625 49.89 -90.61 21.73
C LEU A 625 51.15 -91.22 22.38
N GLN A 626 51.58 -90.70 23.54
CA GLN A 626 52.69 -91.26 24.30
C GLN A 626 52.45 -92.70 24.77
N GLN A 627 51.21 -93.05 25.16
CA GLN A 627 50.87 -94.43 25.51
C GLN A 627 50.97 -95.37 24.30
N LYS A 628 50.52 -94.92 23.13
CA LYS A 628 50.67 -95.68 21.88
C LYS A 628 52.14 -95.87 21.52
N ASP A 629 52.96 -94.83 21.63
CA ASP A 629 54.39 -94.90 21.30
C ASP A 629 55.12 -95.87 22.24
N LYS A 630 54.89 -95.80 23.55
CA LYS A 630 55.46 -96.77 24.52
C LYS A 630 55.01 -98.19 24.24
N SER A 631 53.73 -98.41 23.94
CA SER A 631 53.22 -99.73 23.57
C SER A 631 53.86 -100.26 22.29
N HIS A 632 54.11 -99.40 21.31
CA HIS A 632 54.81 -99.76 20.08
C HIS A 632 56.29 -100.07 20.34
N GLU A 633 56.96 -99.29 21.18
CA GLU A 633 58.37 -99.48 21.53
C GLU A 633 58.59 -100.79 22.30
N GLU A 634 57.73 -101.12 23.27
CA GLU A 634 57.76 -102.41 23.98
C GLU A 634 57.50 -103.59 23.02
N HIS A 635 56.56 -103.42 22.08
CA HIS A 635 56.28 -104.47 21.10
C HIS A 635 57.48 -104.68 20.16
N MET A 636 58.12 -103.60 19.71
CA MET A 636 59.34 -103.66 18.89
C MET A 636 60.48 -104.36 19.66
N LYS A 637 60.67 -104.02 20.94
CA LYS A 637 61.73 -104.62 21.77
C LYS A 637 61.55 -106.15 21.92
N ARG A 638 60.32 -106.62 22.18
CA ARG A 638 60.02 -108.07 22.22
C ARG A 638 60.25 -108.77 20.88
N LEU A 639 60.02 -108.06 19.77
CA LEU A 639 60.26 -108.60 18.43
C LEU A 639 61.76 -108.76 18.17
N THR A 640 62.57 -107.78 18.59
CA THR A 640 64.03 -107.82 18.49
C THR A 640 64.63 -108.94 19.33
N GLU A 641 64.18 -109.11 20.58
CA GLU A 641 64.63 -110.20 21.47
C GLU A 641 64.35 -111.58 20.85
N LYS A 642 63.15 -111.80 20.29
CA LYS A 642 62.82 -113.04 19.56
C LYS A 642 63.69 -113.26 18.32
N MET A 643 64.05 -112.19 17.63
CA MET A 643 64.92 -112.26 16.45
C MET A 643 66.36 -112.62 16.84
N GLU A 644 66.86 -112.09 17.95
CA GLU A 644 68.19 -112.43 18.50
C GLU A 644 68.26 -113.89 18.97
N GLU A 645 67.22 -114.39 19.65
CA GLU A 645 67.12 -115.81 20.03
C GLU A 645 67.16 -116.74 18.80
N ALA A 646 66.40 -116.41 17.75
CA ALA A 646 66.40 -117.16 16.50
C ALA A 646 67.78 -117.17 15.83
N LEU A 647 68.47 -116.01 15.79
CA LEU A 647 69.83 -115.91 15.27
C LEU A 647 70.84 -116.74 16.08
N CYS A 648 70.66 -116.83 17.40
CA CYS A 648 71.50 -117.64 18.27
C CYS A 648 71.32 -119.14 17.99
N GLN A 649 70.08 -119.62 17.90
CA GLN A 649 69.75 -121.00 17.52
C GLN A 649 70.31 -121.36 16.14
N MET A 650 70.23 -120.44 15.18
CA MET A 650 70.74 -120.65 13.84
C MET A 650 72.28 -120.77 13.81
N ARG A 651 72.99 -120.02 14.67
CA ARG A 651 74.45 -120.13 14.86
C ARG A 651 74.85 -121.47 15.47
N GLU A 652 74.11 -121.97 16.46
CA GLU A 652 74.35 -123.30 17.04
C GLU A 652 74.15 -124.43 16.03
N ILE A 653 73.12 -124.34 15.18
CA ILE A 653 72.89 -125.30 14.09
C ILE A 653 74.04 -125.27 13.08
N GLN A 654 74.53 -124.08 12.72
CA GLN A 654 75.70 -123.96 11.84
C GLN A 654 76.97 -124.57 12.45
N GLN A 655 77.22 -124.38 13.75
CA GLN A 655 78.37 -125.01 14.43
C GLN A 655 78.26 -126.54 14.44
N LYS A 656 77.08 -127.09 14.76
CA LYS A 656 76.83 -128.54 14.73
C LYS A 656 77.02 -129.13 13.33
N ASN A 657 76.51 -128.45 12.30
CA ASN A 657 76.70 -128.87 10.91
C ASN A 657 78.18 -128.84 10.49
N THR A 658 78.93 -127.84 10.94
CA THR A 658 80.37 -127.72 10.64
C THR A 658 81.17 -128.85 11.30
N GLN A 659 80.87 -129.19 12.56
CA GLN A 659 81.49 -130.33 13.26
C GLN A 659 81.16 -131.66 12.59
N LEU A 660 79.91 -131.86 12.15
CA LEU A 660 79.50 -133.06 11.43
C LEU A 660 80.23 -133.19 10.08
N LEU A 661 80.42 -132.08 9.38
CA LEU A 661 81.21 -132.05 8.13
C LEU A 661 82.67 -132.43 8.38
N GLN A 662 83.28 -131.92 9.45
CA GLN A 662 84.66 -132.25 9.82
C GLN A 662 84.82 -133.73 10.18
N GLN A 663 83.86 -134.33 10.91
CA GLN A 663 83.86 -135.77 11.19
C GLN A 663 83.75 -136.61 9.92
N LYS A 664 82.86 -136.24 8.98
CA LYS A 664 82.75 -136.93 7.69
C LYS A 664 84.02 -136.84 6.87
N VAL A 665 84.65 -135.67 6.78
CA VAL A 665 85.94 -135.50 6.06
C VAL A 665 87.05 -136.36 6.68
N LYS A 666 87.07 -136.50 8.01
CA LYS A 666 88.04 -137.37 8.70
C LYS A 666 87.80 -138.86 8.38
N SER A 667 86.54 -139.30 8.41
CA SER A 667 86.14 -140.67 8.02
C SER A 667 86.47 -140.98 6.55
N TYR A 668 86.27 -140.02 5.63
CA TYR A 668 86.67 -140.19 4.24
C TYR A 668 88.19 -140.28 4.06
N ARG A 669 88.99 -139.51 4.83
CA ARG A 669 90.45 -139.63 4.81
C ARG A 669 90.95 -140.98 5.32
N GLU A 670 90.31 -141.55 6.35
CA GLU A 670 90.66 -142.88 6.86
C GLU A 670 90.30 -143.99 5.86
N HIS A 671 89.13 -143.90 5.20
CA HIS A 671 88.78 -144.81 4.10
C HIS A 671 89.72 -144.68 2.89
N LEU A 672 90.16 -143.47 2.55
CA LEU A 672 91.10 -143.26 1.45
C LEU A 672 92.48 -143.85 1.78
N LYS A 673 92.93 -143.78 3.04
CA LYS A 673 94.16 -144.45 3.49
C LYS A 673 94.05 -145.97 3.39
N HIS A 674 92.91 -146.54 3.79
CA HIS A 674 92.70 -147.97 3.73
C HIS A 674 92.61 -148.50 2.29
N LEU A 675 92.03 -147.73 1.36
CA LEU A 675 92.05 -148.04 -0.06
C LEU A 675 93.45 -147.95 -0.68
N ILE A 676 94.29 -147.00 -0.25
CA ILE A 676 95.68 -146.90 -0.72
C ILE A 676 96.52 -148.10 -0.26
N GLU A 677 96.31 -148.61 0.97
CA GLU A 677 97.00 -149.81 1.48
C GLU A 677 96.58 -151.09 0.72
N ILE A 678 95.31 -151.22 0.34
CA ILE A 678 94.80 -152.37 -0.44
C ILE A 678 95.36 -152.40 -1.87
N PHE A 679 95.65 -151.25 -2.48
CA PHE A 679 96.19 -151.19 -3.85
C PHE A 679 97.72 -151.33 -3.95
N SER A 680 98.43 -151.42 -2.83
CA SER A 680 99.90 -151.59 -2.80
C SER A 680 100.38 -153.05 -2.66
N GLU A 681 99.49 -154.02 -2.46
CA GLU A 681 99.87 -155.44 -2.29
C GLU A 681 99.51 -156.37 -3.47
N ASP A 682 98.88 -155.88 -4.54
CA ASP A 682 98.43 -156.69 -5.70
C ASP A 682 99.01 -156.27 -7.07
N THR A 683 100.28 -155.85 -7.10
CA THR A 683 101.07 -155.74 -8.35
C THR A 683 102.46 -156.40 -8.22
N GLU A 684 102.49 -157.62 -7.69
CA GLU A 684 103.51 -158.65 -7.98
C GLU A 684 102.79 -159.92 -8.49
N SER A 685 102.18 -159.84 -9.70
CA SER A 685 102.07 -160.91 -10.71
C SER A 685 101.05 -160.58 -11.82
N LEU A 686 101.28 -159.48 -12.56
CA LEU A 686 101.18 -159.38 -14.03
C LEU A 686 101.65 -158.01 -14.53
#